data_AF-A0A660RL71-F1
#
_entry.id   AF-A0A660RL71-F1
#
_cell.length_a   1.000
_cell.length_b   1.000
_cell.length_c   1.000
_cell.angle_alpha   90.00
_cell.angle_beta   90.00
_cell.angle_gamma   90.00
#
_symmetry.space_group_name_H-M   'P 1'
#
loop_
_entity.id
_entity.type
_entity.pdbx_description
1 polymer ?
#
loop_
_entity_poly.entity_id
_entity_poly.type
_entity_poly.pdbx_seq_one_letter_code
_entity_poly.pdbx_strand_id
1 'polypeptide(L)'
;MKMLLFLLFSLNQQTYYFHNGLKLLTEENFSTPEVEISVGVKCAPCIEGDSLQGISHFLEHLLYRMLKQKIEKLGGEVGAKTNFDYTFYSVEVPSKNFEKALEEIINTIFKSEFPESLIEVEKNVIFLEMKHKKFNKGEQKFLLLTKEMFPNSWYGRNIIGDSVKLANFGSQHILKFYKKNYIPCNTYFVINGNFHTKNAIQIFSQLLNDMPIFMPQSPSIKIYTHKSKNVEVEVGFKIPGFNNEYIPSLKVISVLLGFGNNSLLKSFQEKNGNILYAAAKMYTFSKGGVLVIHLVCKNVDALPKVIDDCFRKIKNLSMVDRTHLEYAKKMLSTSYYIRADRLFKHGEDLVFYSLNNASEVLYLKAVQNVTIEDLKEATKMFLARKKAFIILFLPENSDTERIRRKLINNLYKDEKGIFSKKKKLEGSVNKIKLKNGLTVVFEQNFSSPLVGICLMAKKSYKRDITNTLLQYLLINLIDYKLKSINPNILISPFISKDNFGFIGYSLKSEIQSTLHEIFWAISDTACDSLTFLKVKEKTQDKLFQKSSTKISRALNGLDSCLYKSCPPLLQCSNFDLSKITQMDIKEFQRKAINYRNLVLSIIGPFEDINLFKEVSFPQFDTICEHLPKGNNAKFKSSIQAQNQNQNTNSSSSSLSVVALGYEAPPLNSIKDYYAFLVLQQIIQPHKVLRNTQGLSYFFNTIYEYNICEGSFKIYAEVLPKNIEKCKLGLINYIEELDIARGYKDSIEYYKNLAIQSYIRYMENRLIRAKEYAYWESVGIHYDLNKFIERIKEVDGKTLVYVKRKYLREPVCIKVIK
;
A
#
# COMPACT_ATOMS: atom_id res chain seq x y z
N MET A 1 -24.50 -2.63 -23.19
CA MET A 1 -23.49 -1.75 -22.51
C MET A 1 -23.01 -2.24 -21.14
N LYS A 2 -23.75 -2.13 -20.01
CA LYS A 2 -23.20 -2.43 -18.65
C LYS A 2 -22.68 -3.87 -18.48
N MET A 3 -23.31 -4.81 -19.20
CA MET A 3 -22.95 -6.23 -19.29
C MET A 3 -21.84 -6.52 -20.34
N LEU A 4 -21.60 -5.60 -21.29
CA LEU A 4 -20.67 -5.81 -22.40
C LEU A 4 -19.22 -5.61 -21.98
N LEU A 5 -18.94 -4.57 -21.18
CA LEU A 5 -17.62 -4.36 -20.55
C LEU A 5 -17.21 -5.51 -19.61
N PHE A 6 -18.18 -6.25 -19.08
CA PHE A 6 -17.92 -7.39 -18.21
C PHE A 6 -17.49 -8.64 -19.01
N LEU A 7 -18.02 -8.79 -20.22
CA LEU A 7 -17.59 -9.83 -21.16
C LEU A 7 -16.18 -9.55 -21.71
N LEU A 8 -15.85 -8.30 -22.02
CA LEU A 8 -14.54 -7.92 -22.57
C LEU A 8 -13.34 -8.30 -21.68
N PHE A 9 -13.46 -8.20 -20.35
CA PHE A 9 -12.42 -8.71 -19.44
C PHE A 9 -12.35 -10.24 -19.41
N SER A 10 -13.50 -10.93 -19.48
CA SER A 10 -13.55 -12.39 -19.44
C SER A 10 -13.11 -13.08 -20.75
N LEU A 11 -13.02 -12.37 -21.86
CA LEU A 11 -12.68 -12.94 -23.18
C LEU A 11 -11.19 -13.32 -23.32
N ASN A 12 -10.30 -12.71 -22.53
CA ASN A 12 -8.87 -12.98 -22.57
C ASN A 12 -8.40 -13.97 -21.47
N GLN A 13 -9.27 -14.34 -20.52
CA GLN A 13 -8.95 -15.32 -19.47
C GLN A 13 -9.17 -16.76 -19.97
N GLN A 14 -8.11 -17.56 -20.04
CA GLN A 14 -8.16 -18.97 -20.46
C GLN A 14 -7.54 -19.87 -19.40
N THR A 15 -8.09 -21.06 -19.16
CA THR A 15 -7.61 -22.00 -18.13
C THR A 15 -7.28 -23.36 -18.74
N TYR A 16 -6.06 -23.82 -18.47
CA TYR A 16 -5.49 -25.07 -18.96
C TYR A 16 -5.22 -26.04 -17.81
N TYR A 17 -5.38 -27.33 -18.11
CA TYR A 17 -5.20 -28.44 -17.17
C TYR A 17 -4.23 -29.44 -17.80
N PHE A 18 -3.13 -29.75 -17.11
CA PHE A 18 -2.11 -30.70 -17.59
C PHE A 18 -2.32 -32.08 -16.94
N HIS A 19 -1.84 -33.14 -17.59
CA HIS A 19 -2.01 -34.53 -17.13
C HIS A 19 -1.40 -34.81 -15.74
N ASN A 20 -0.33 -34.09 -15.37
CA ASN A 20 0.29 -34.12 -14.03
C ASN A 20 -0.53 -33.37 -12.94
N GLY A 21 -1.72 -32.87 -13.28
CA GLY A 21 -2.62 -32.12 -12.39
C GLY A 21 -2.30 -30.63 -12.25
N LEU A 22 -1.27 -30.10 -12.92
CA LEU A 22 -0.98 -28.67 -12.94
C LEU A 22 -2.15 -27.89 -13.55
N LYS A 23 -2.40 -26.70 -13.03
CA LYS A 23 -3.37 -25.74 -13.58
C LYS A 23 -2.67 -24.43 -13.92
N LEU A 24 -2.99 -23.91 -15.10
CA LEU A 24 -2.51 -22.63 -15.60
C LEU A 24 -3.72 -21.77 -15.99
N LEU A 25 -3.77 -20.53 -15.51
CA LEU A 25 -4.64 -19.49 -16.05
C LEU A 25 -3.79 -18.47 -16.81
N THR A 26 -4.22 -18.07 -18.00
CA THR A 26 -3.59 -17.00 -18.79
C THR A 26 -4.55 -15.84 -19.00
N GLU A 27 -4.05 -14.61 -18.94
CA GLU A 27 -4.76 -13.37 -19.28
C GLU A 27 -3.86 -12.49 -20.15
N GLU A 28 -4.00 -12.62 -21.48
CA GLU A 28 -3.20 -11.85 -22.44
C GLU A 28 -3.64 -10.38 -22.47
N ASN A 29 -2.69 -9.46 -22.24
CA ASN A 29 -2.90 -8.03 -22.29
C ASN A 29 -1.69 -7.33 -22.94
N PHE A 30 -1.78 -7.06 -24.24
CA PHE A 30 -0.76 -6.36 -25.03
C PHE A 30 -0.66 -4.85 -24.76
N SER A 31 -1.47 -4.28 -23.85
CA SER A 31 -1.42 -2.84 -23.51
C SER A 31 -0.33 -2.48 -22.48
N THR A 32 0.47 -3.46 -22.04
CA THR A 32 1.59 -3.28 -21.10
C THR A 32 2.91 -3.77 -21.76
N PRO A 33 4.09 -3.21 -21.42
CA PRO A 33 5.39 -3.73 -21.86
C PRO A 33 5.92 -4.89 -21.00
N GLU A 34 5.17 -5.29 -19.98
CA GLU A 34 5.57 -6.21 -18.92
C GLU A 34 4.55 -7.37 -18.77
N VAL A 35 4.98 -8.44 -18.11
CA VAL A 35 4.20 -9.64 -17.80
C VAL A 35 4.54 -10.14 -16.42
N GLU A 36 3.51 -10.56 -15.68
CA GLU A 36 3.66 -11.25 -14.41
C GLU A 36 3.41 -12.75 -14.59
N ILE A 37 4.22 -13.56 -13.91
CA ILE A 37 4.02 -14.98 -13.69
C ILE A 37 3.81 -15.19 -12.18
N SER A 38 2.58 -15.48 -11.82
CA SER A 38 2.09 -15.62 -10.45
C SER A 38 1.85 -17.10 -10.12
N VAL A 39 2.23 -17.56 -8.92
CA VAL A 39 2.23 -18.99 -8.54
C VAL A 39 1.69 -19.19 -7.14
N GLY A 40 0.63 -19.98 -7.02
CA GLY A 40 0.09 -20.46 -5.74
C GLY A 40 0.42 -21.93 -5.52
N VAL A 41 1.24 -22.22 -4.51
CA VAL A 41 1.49 -23.59 -4.03
C VAL A 41 0.64 -23.81 -2.77
N LYS A 42 -0.13 -24.90 -2.69
CA LYS A 42 -0.89 -25.28 -1.47
C LYS A 42 0.04 -25.90 -0.41
N CYS A 43 1.07 -25.14 -0.06
CA CYS A 43 2.08 -25.44 0.96
C CYS A 43 2.10 -24.27 1.95
N ALA A 44 1.57 -24.50 3.15
CA ALA A 44 1.24 -23.47 4.13
C ALA A 44 0.98 -24.09 5.52
N PRO A 45 0.77 -23.29 6.59
CA PRO A 45 0.45 -23.79 7.93
C PRO A 45 -0.70 -24.82 8.01
N CYS A 46 -1.58 -24.88 7.00
CA CYS A 46 -2.62 -25.91 6.83
C CYS A 46 -2.13 -27.35 6.69
N ILE A 47 -0.88 -27.56 6.27
CA ILE A 47 -0.24 -28.88 6.10
C ILE A 47 0.99 -29.09 7.00
N GLU A 48 1.29 -28.14 7.88
CA GLU A 48 2.42 -28.25 8.82
C GLU A 48 2.08 -29.23 9.95
N GLY A 49 2.93 -30.24 10.15
CA GLY A 49 2.93 -31.02 11.38
C GLY A 49 3.40 -30.17 12.56
N ASP A 50 3.03 -30.52 13.79
CA ASP A 50 3.30 -29.69 14.97
C ASP A 50 4.81 -29.47 15.23
N SER A 51 5.67 -30.39 14.80
CA SER A 51 7.13 -30.27 14.83
C SER A 51 7.72 -29.37 13.74
N LEU A 52 6.99 -29.08 12.67
CA LEU A 52 7.43 -28.35 11.47
C LEU A 52 6.76 -26.96 11.34
N GLN A 53 6.24 -26.40 12.43
CA GLN A 53 5.51 -25.13 12.41
C GLN A 53 6.40 -23.96 11.94
N GLY A 54 6.01 -23.31 10.85
CA GLY A 54 6.77 -22.25 10.17
C GLY A 54 7.63 -22.72 8.99
N ILE A 55 7.70 -24.02 8.69
CA ILE A 55 8.54 -24.54 7.59
C ILE A 55 8.08 -24.02 6.21
N SER A 56 6.79 -23.67 6.06
CA SER A 56 6.26 -23.11 4.81
C SER A 56 6.81 -21.71 4.54
N HIS A 57 6.86 -20.87 5.58
CA HIS A 57 7.46 -19.53 5.56
C HIS A 57 8.99 -19.60 5.46
N PHE A 58 9.62 -20.67 5.97
CA PHE A 58 11.05 -20.92 5.75
C PHE A 58 11.32 -21.24 4.28
N LEU A 59 10.52 -22.13 3.67
CA LEU A 59 10.63 -22.47 2.26
C LEU A 59 10.34 -21.27 1.35
N GLU A 60 9.37 -20.42 1.71
CA GLU A 60 9.13 -19.13 1.05
C GLU A 60 10.41 -18.30 0.97
N HIS A 61 11.08 -18.06 2.09
CA HIS A 61 12.32 -17.29 2.14
C HIS A 61 13.44 -17.89 1.26
N LEU A 62 13.65 -19.21 1.34
CA LEU A 62 14.68 -19.90 0.56
C LEU A 62 14.42 -19.80 -0.96
N LEU A 63 13.19 -20.09 -1.37
CA LEU A 63 12.78 -20.08 -2.78
C LEU A 63 12.73 -18.64 -3.32
N TYR A 64 12.22 -17.68 -2.55
CA TYR A 64 12.29 -16.25 -2.85
C TYR A 64 13.73 -15.78 -3.10
N ARG A 65 14.65 -16.13 -2.19
CA ARG A 65 16.06 -15.73 -2.26
C ARG A 65 16.76 -16.30 -3.49
N MET A 66 16.49 -17.55 -3.85
CA MET A 66 17.04 -18.17 -5.06
C MET A 66 16.42 -17.57 -6.32
N LEU A 67 15.10 -17.46 -6.39
CA LEU A 67 14.37 -16.92 -7.54
C LEU A 67 14.79 -15.48 -7.84
N LYS A 68 14.89 -14.65 -6.79
CA LYS A 68 15.33 -13.25 -6.90
C LYS A 68 16.70 -13.11 -7.57
N GLN A 69 17.69 -13.92 -7.19
CA GLN A 69 19.04 -13.84 -7.77
C GLN A 69 19.08 -14.15 -9.28
N LYS A 70 18.08 -14.84 -9.81
CA LYS A 70 17.98 -15.17 -11.24
C LYS A 70 17.12 -14.15 -11.99
N ILE A 71 15.91 -13.89 -11.49
CA ILE A 71 14.93 -13.00 -12.11
C ILE A 71 15.41 -11.55 -12.13
N GLU A 72 16.13 -11.10 -11.09
CA GLU A 72 16.77 -9.78 -11.10
C GLU A 72 17.63 -9.60 -12.36
N LYS A 73 18.41 -10.61 -12.77
CA LYS A 73 19.28 -10.57 -13.97
C LYS A 73 18.50 -10.39 -15.27
N LEU A 74 17.22 -10.75 -15.30
CA LEU A 74 16.28 -10.51 -16.40
C LEU A 74 15.66 -9.10 -16.33
N GLY A 75 16.10 -8.26 -15.39
CA GLY A 75 15.52 -6.95 -15.07
C GLY A 75 14.32 -7.03 -14.10
N GLY A 76 13.78 -8.23 -13.87
CA GLY A 76 12.52 -8.38 -13.17
C GLY A 76 12.61 -8.26 -11.66
N GLU A 77 11.44 -8.14 -11.03
CA GLU A 77 11.29 -8.28 -9.59
C GLU A 77 10.60 -9.57 -9.20
N VAL A 78 10.81 -9.95 -7.93
CA VAL A 78 10.19 -11.11 -7.29
C VAL A 78 9.51 -10.63 -6.04
N GLY A 79 8.31 -11.14 -5.79
CA GLY A 79 7.67 -11.14 -4.48
C GLY A 79 7.28 -12.55 -4.04
N ALA A 80 7.16 -12.74 -2.74
CA ALA A 80 6.61 -13.96 -2.14
C ALA A 80 5.80 -13.61 -0.90
N LYS A 81 4.94 -14.55 -0.47
CA LYS A 81 4.10 -14.43 0.74
C LYS A 81 3.46 -15.77 1.11
N THR A 82 3.78 -16.32 2.28
CA THR A 82 3.01 -17.39 2.92
C THR A 82 1.73 -16.83 3.54
N ASN A 83 0.61 -17.49 3.25
CA ASN A 83 -0.69 -17.29 3.89
C ASN A 83 -1.10 -18.59 4.60
N PHE A 84 -2.27 -18.64 5.24
CA PHE A 84 -2.71 -19.82 6.01
C PHE A 84 -2.95 -21.09 5.16
N ASP A 85 -3.40 -20.94 3.91
CA ASP A 85 -3.82 -22.06 3.05
C ASP A 85 -2.90 -22.31 1.84
N TYR A 86 -2.02 -21.35 1.50
CA TYR A 86 -1.09 -21.42 0.36
C TYR A 86 0.10 -20.48 0.57
N THR A 87 1.22 -20.75 -0.12
CA THR A 87 2.31 -19.79 -0.33
C THR A 87 2.24 -19.28 -1.76
N PHE A 88 2.40 -17.97 -1.89
CA PHE A 88 2.36 -17.21 -3.14
C PHE A 88 3.78 -16.80 -3.55
N TYR A 89 4.07 -16.87 -4.83
CA TYR A 89 5.24 -16.27 -5.48
C TYR A 89 4.79 -15.50 -6.71
N SER A 90 5.46 -14.41 -7.03
CA SER A 90 5.28 -13.70 -8.30
C SER A 90 6.61 -13.25 -8.88
N VAL A 91 6.66 -13.23 -10.21
CA VAL A 91 7.80 -12.81 -11.03
C VAL A 91 7.28 -11.82 -12.07
N GLU A 92 7.79 -10.60 -12.04
CA GLU A 92 7.34 -9.51 -12.89
C GLU A 92 8.50 -9.06 -13.77
N VAL A 93 8.36 -9.20 -15.10
CA VAL A 93 9.45 -9.01 -16.08
C VAL A 93 8.98 -8.29 -17.35
N PRO A 94 9.89 -7.69 -18.15
CA PRO A 94 9.56 -7.20 -19.48
C PRO A 94 9.20 -8.38 -20.39
N SER A 95 8.23 -8.20 -21.28
CA SER A 95 7.73 -9.26 -22.18
C SER A 95 8.84 -9.97 -22.98
N LYS A 96 9.89 -9.24 -23.38
CA LYS A 96 11.07 -9.80 -24.07
C LYS A 96 11.83 -10.89 -23.29
N ASN A 97 11.62 -10.99 -21.98
CA ASN A 97 12.29 -11.93 -21.08
C ASN A 97 11.32 -12.97 -20.48
N PHE A 98 10.06 -12.99 -20.93
CA PHE A 98 8.98 -13.85 -20.43
C PHE A 98 9.39 -15.33 -20.30
N GLU A 99 9.92 -15.90 -21.38
CA GLU A 99 10.18 -17.35 -21.49
C GLU A 99 11.23 -17.80 -20.48
N LYS A 100 12.35 -17.08 -20.42
CA LYS A 100 13.43 -17.31 -19.43
C LYS A 100 12.94 -17.11 -17.99
N ALA A 101 12.05 -16.16 -17.76
CA ALA A 101 11.46 -15.93 -16.45
C ALA A 101 10.54 -17.09 -16.04
N LEU A 102 9.78 -17.65 -16.99
CA LEU A 102 8.92 -18.82 -16.80
C LEU A 102 9.73 -20.10 -16.54
N GLU A 103 10.78 -20.33 -17.31
CA GLU A 103 11.75 -21.41 -17.06
C GLU A 103 12.34 -21.31 -15.64
N GLU A 104 12.79 -20.12 -15.24
CA GLU A 104 13.48 -19.93 -13.96
C GLU A 104 12.56 -20.02 -12.75
N ILE A 105 11.30 -19.57 -12.84
CA ILE A 105 10.32 -19.82 -11.76
C ILE A 105 9.92 -21.29 -11.71
N ILE A 106 9.68 -21.97 -12.84
CA ILE A 106 9.35 -23.41 -12.85
C ILE A 106 10.51 -24.22 -12.25
N ASN A 107 11.73 -24.00 -12.71
CA ASN A 107 12.90 -24.73 -12.21
C ASN A 107 13.20 -24.41 -10.74
N THR A 108 12.99 -23.18 -10.27
CA THR A 108 13.18 -22.86 -8.83
C THR A 108 12.05 -23.44 -7.97
N ILE A 109 10.79 -23.39 -8.41
CA ILE A 109 9.65 -23.93 -7.65
C ILE A 109 9.71 -25.46 -7.54
N PHE A 110 10.16 -26.19 -8.56
CA PHE A 110 10.11 -27.67 -8.59
C PHE A 110 11.47 -28.40 -8.53
N LYS A 111 12.60 -27.72 -8.75
CA LYS A 111 13.94 -28.35 -8.87
C LYS A 111 15.01 -27.65 -8.02
N SER A 112 14.62 -27.07 -6.89
CA SER A 112 15.55 -26.38 -5.97
C SER A 112 16.23 -27.31 -4.97
N GLU A 113 17.48 -26.97 -4.62
CA GLU A 113 18.27 -27.59 -3.55
C GLU A 113 18.45 -26.62 -2.36
N PHE A 114 18.74 -27.18 -1.18
CA PHE A 114 18.82 -26.41 0.07
C PHE A 114 20.07 -26.79 0.88
N PRO A 115 21.25 -26.24 0.55
CA PRO A 115 22.47 -26.50 1.32
C PRO A 115 22.40 -25.84 2.72
N GLU A 116 23.02 -26.48 3.71
CA GLU A 116 22.92 -26.07 5.12
C GLU A 116 23.43 -24.64 5.36
N SER A 117 24.44 -24.20 4.62
CA SER A 117 24.97 -22.83 4.67
C SER A 117 23.95 -21.76 4.25
N LEU A 118 23.05 -22.07 3.31
CA LEU A 118 21.95 -21.19 2.92
C LEU A 118 20.88 -21.14 4.02
N ILE A 119 20.59 -22.30 4.62
CA ILE A 119 19.62 -22.44 5.72
C ILE A 119 20.08 -21.65 6.95
N GLU A 120 21.34 -21.73 7.36
CA GLU A 120 21.85 -20.99 8.51
C GLU A 120 21.83 -19.46 8.31
N VAL A 121 22.13 -18.96 7.11
CA VAL A 121 21.97 -17.52 6.83
C VAL A 121 20.50 -17.11 6.91
N GLU A 122 19.58 -17.91 6.36
CA GLU A 122 18.16 -17.55 6.32
C GLU A 122 17.44 -17.74 7.67
N LYS A 123 17.87 -18.71 8.51
CA LYS A 123 17.50 -18.79 9.94
C LYS A 123 17.74 -17.44 10.63
N ASN A 124 18.92 -16.85 10.42
CA ASN A 124 19.28 -15.57 11.04
C ASN A 124 18.40 -14.41 10.52
N VAL A 125 18.04 -14.40 9.23
CA VAL A 125 17.09 -13.42 8.67
C VAL A 125 15.70 -13.57 9.31
N ILE A 126 15.18 -14.80 9.42
CA ILE A 126 13.86 -15.09 10.02
C ILE A 126 13.86 -14.78 11.53
N PHE A 127 14.94 -15.04 12.26
CA PHE A 127 15.05 -14.65 13.68
C PHE A 127 15.14 -13.13 13.89
N LEU A 128 15.75 -12.39 12.97
CA LEU A 128 15.69 -10.93 12.99
C LEU A 128 14.29 -10.44 12.63
N GLU A 129 13.61 -11.09 11.68
CA GLU A 129 12.23 -10.78 11.37
C GLU A 129 11.30 -11.03 12.56
N MET A 130 11.41 -12.15 13.28
CA MET A 130 10.64 -12.40 14.51
C MET A 130 10.84 -11.29 15.56
N LYS A 131 12.04 -10.73 15.66
CA LYS A 131 12.37 -9.64 16.61
C LYS A 131 11.89 -8.26 16.11
N HIS A 132 11.85 -8.05 14.80
CA HIS A 132 11.31 -6.85 14.15
C HIS A 132 9.77 -6.85 14.07
N LYS A 133 9.16 -8.02 13.84
CA LYS A 133 7.72 -8.33 14.01
C LYS A 133 7.32 -8.33 15.50
N LYS A 134 7.58 -7.20 16.17
CA LYS A 134 6.59 -6.66 17.12
C LYS A 134 5.33 -6.38 16.30
N PHE A 135 4.50 -7.39 16.11
CA PHE A 135 3.21 -7.31 15.41
C PHE A 135 2.54 -6.00 15.76
N ASN A 136 2.07 -5.24 14.77
CA ASN A 136 1.34 -4.02 15.09
C ASN A 136 0.12 -4.40 15.96
N LYS A 137 -0.38 -3.48 16.79
CA LYS A 137 -1.44 -3.83 17.76
C LYS A 137 -2.64 -4.55 17.10
N GLY A 138 -2.96 -4.25 15.83
CA GLY A 138 -4.02 -4.94 15.09
C GLY A 138 -3.68 -6.39 14.72
N GLU A 139 -2.48 -6.67 14.19
CA GLU A 139 -2.00 -8.05 13.93
C GLU A 139 -1.92 -8.88 15.20
N GLN A 140 -1.44 -8.28 16.29
CA GLN A 140 -1.26 -8.95 17.57
C GLN A 140 -2.61 -9.37 18.17
N LYS A 141 -3.62 -8.49 18.09
CA LYS A 141 -5.02 -8.81 18.45
C LYS A 141 -5.64 -9.82 17.48
N PHE A 142 -5.39 -9.69 16.18
CA PHE A 142 -5.93 -10.60 15.16
C PHE A 142 -5.42 -12.03 15.36
N LEU A 143 -4.14 -12.24 15.63
CA LEU A 143 -3.57 -13.56 15.93
C LEU A 143 -4.12 -14.15 17.23
N LEU A 144 -4.33 -13.33 18.27
CA LEU A 144 -5.02 -13.79 19.48
C LEU A 144 -6.48 -14.17 19.17
N LEU A 145 -7.19 -13.37 18.39
CA LEU A 145 -8.57 -13.62 17.99
C LEU A 145 -8.69 -14.87 17.13
N THR A 146 -7.83 -15.08 16.12
CA THR A 146 -7.87 -16.31 15.32
C THR A 146 -7.40 -17.53 16.10
N LYS A 147 -6.50 -17.39 17.09
CA LYS A 147 -6.17 -18.47 18.04
C LYS A 147 -7.37 -18.89 18.87
N GLU A 148 -8.08 -17.95 19.51
CA GLU A 148 -9.26 -18.30 20.33
C GLU A 148 -10.48 -18.73 19.48
N MET A 149 -10.58 -18.27 18.24
CA MET A 149 -11.63 -18.71 17.30
C MET A 149 -11.30 -20.06 16.64
N PHE A 150 -10.03 -20.36 16.34
CA PHE A 150 -9.59 -21.58 15.67
C PHE A 150 -8.50 -22.33 16.47
N PRO A 151 -8.74 -22.67 17.76
CA PRO A 151 -7.71 -23.22 18.64
C PRO A 151 -7.10 -24.54 18.13
N ASN A 152 -7.90 -25.30 17.37
CA ASN A 152 -7.54 -26.64 16.90
C ASN A 152 -7.28 -26.67 15.38
N SER A 153 -6.95 -25.52 14.77
CA SER A 153 -6.73 -25.37 13.32
C SER A 153 -5.57 -24.42 13.04
N TRP A 154 -4.98 -24.56 11.85
CA TRP A 154 -3.86 -23.74 11.38
C TRP A 154 -4.14 -22.23 11.33
N TYR A 155 -5.41 -21.81 11.23
CA TYR A 155 -5.80 -20.40 11.34
C TYR A 155 -5.48 -19.78 12.71
N GLY A 156 -5.31 -20.60 13.75
CA GLY A 156 -4.85 -20.19 15.08
C GLY A 156 -3.33 -20.23 15.28
N ARG A 157 -2.55 -20.65 14.28
CA ARG A 157 -1.08 -20.72 14.34
C ARG A 157 -0.43 -19.43 13.84
N ASN A 158 0.76 -19.14 14.36
CA ASN A 158 1.59 -18.05 13.83
C ASN A 158 2.30 -18.48 12.54
N ILE A 159 2.15 -17.72 11.45
CA ILE A 159 2.66 -18.07 10.10
C ILE A 159 4.20 -18.11 10.07
N ILE A 160 4.88 -17.19 10.79
CA ILE A 160 6.36 -17.18 10.87
C ILE A 160 6.91 -18.37 11.70
N GLY A 161 6.06 -19.16 12.34
CA GLY A 161 6.47 -20.36 13.08
C GLY A 161 6.74 -20.14 14.58
N ASP A 162 7.51 -21.07 15.13
CA ASP A 162 8.00 -21.08 16.51
C ASP A 162 9.53 -21.08 16.52
N SER A 163 10.13 -20.22 17.35
CA SER A 163 11.58 -20.00 17.35
C SER A 163 12.41 -21.21 17.80
N VAL A 164 11.86 -22.08 18.65
CA VAL A 164 12.55 -23.29 19.12
C VAL A 164 12.54 -24.35 18.02
N LYS A 165 11.41 -24.49 17.32
CA LYS A 165 11.28 -25.43 16.20
C LYS A 165 12.15 -25.02 15.01
N LEU A 166 12.15 -23.73 14.65
CA LEU A 166 12.95 -23.17 13.55
C LEU A 166 14.46 -23.35 13.74
N ALA A 167 14.96 -23.30 14.98
CA ALA A 167 16.38 -23.53 15.27
C ALA A 167 16.83 -24.94 14.84
N ASN A 168 15.95 -25.93 14.99
CA ASN A 168 16.19 -27.34 14.72
C ASN A 168 15.92 -27.75 13.25
N PHE A 169 15.46 -26.83 12.39
CA PHE A 169 15.33 -27.13 10.97
C PHE A 169 16.72 -27.26 10.33
N GLY A 170 16.83 -28.11 9.32
CA GLY A 170 18.05 -28.31 8.54
C GLY A 170 17.73 -28.98 7.21
N SER A 171 18.73 -29.16 6.33
CA SER A 171 18.54 -29.53 4.92
C SER A 171 17.61 -30.73 4.72
N GLN A 172 17.77 -31.80 5.51
CA GLN A 172 16.89 -32.98 5.43
C GLN A 172 15.42 -32.67 5.77
N HIS A 173 15.15 -31.83 6.77
CA HIS A 173 13.79 -31.41 7.14
C HIS A 173 13.15 -30.57 6.02
N ILE A 174 13.89 -29.57 5.53
CA ILE A 174 13.47 -28.67 4.45
C ILE A 174 13.20 -29.45 3.16
N LEU A 175 14.15 -30.28 2.72
CA LEU A 175 14.06 -31.04 1.47
C LEU A 175 12.95 -32.10 1.50
N LYS A 176 12.73 -32.78 2.64
CA LYS A 176 11.65 -33.76 2.82
C LYS A 176 10.27 -33.11 2.78
N PHE A 177 10.12 -31.92 3.38
CA PHE A 177 8.86 -31.18 3.32
C PHE A 177 8.64 -30.52 1.95
N TYR A 178 9.70 -30.05 1.29
CA TYR A 178 9.66 -29.51 -0.07
C TYR A 178 9.19 -30.57 -1.07
N LYS A 179 9.92 -31.68 -1.22
CA LYS A 179 9.62 -32.75 -2.19
C LYS A 179 8.23 -33.38 -2.02
N LYS A 180 7.62 -33.29 -0.83
CA LYS A 180 6.26 -33.76 -0.56
C LYS A 180 5.18 -32.81 -1.08
N ASN A 181 5.42 -31.50 -1.06
CA ASN A 181 4.37 -30.49 -1.16
C ASN A 181 4.50 -29.53 -2.37
N TYR A 182 5.71 -29.39 -2.92
CA TYR A 182 6.00 -28.63 -4.14
C TYR A 182 5.91 -29.57 -5.36
N ILE A 183 4.68 -29.95 -5.70
CA ILE A 183 4.35 -30.88 -6.80
C ILE A 183 3.28 -30.25 -7.71
N PRO A 184 3.20 -30.61 -9.01
CA PRO A 184 2.36 -29.89 -9.98
C PRO A 184 0.87 -29.90 -9.63
N CYS A 185 0.31 -31.05 -9.22
CA CYS A 185 -1.09 -31.17 -8.78
C CYS A 185 -1.45 -30.33 -7.53
N ASN A 186 -0.45 -29.81 -6.82
CA ASN A 186 -0.60 -28.95 -5.64
C ASN A 186 -0.32 -27.46 -5.95
N THR A 187 -0.04 -27.13 -7.22
CA THR A 187 0.44 -25.82 -7.69
C THR A 187 -0.42 -25.25 -8.82
N TYR A 188 -0.64 -23.94 -8.78
CA TYR A 188 -1.51 -23.19 -9.68
C TYR A 188 -0.73 -22.01 -10.23
N PHE A 189 -0.57 -21.91 -11.55
CA PHE A 189 0.06 -20.79 -12.23
C PHE A 189 -1.01 -19.83 -12.76
N VAL A 190 -0.70 -18.54 -12.73
CA VAL A 190 -1.41 -17.45 -13.39
C VAL A 190 -0.36 -16.67 -14.19
N ILE A 191 -0.66 -16.30 -15.42
CA ILE A 191 0.21 -15.42 -16.23
C ILE A 191 -0.63 -14.30 -16.80
N ASN A 192 -0.28 -13.06 -16.47
CA ASN A 192 -1.07 -11.86 -16.78
C ASN A 192 -0.17 -10.75 -17.34
N GLY A 193 -0.55 -10.18 -18.48
CA GLY A 193 0.23 -9.12 -19.17
C GLY A 193 0.56 -9.46 -20.62
N ASN A 194 1.64 -8.90 -21.15
CA ASN A 194 2.00 -9.01 -22.56
C ASN A 194 2.92 -10.23 -22.81
N PHE A 195 2.32 -11.31 -23.31
CA PHE A 195 2.97 -12.57 -23.71
C PHE A 195 2.06 -13.34 -24.69
N HIS A 196 2.50 -14.52 -25.13
CA HIS A 196 1.64 -15.45 -25.89
C HIS A 196 1.47 -16.79 -25.15
N THR A 197 0.22 -17.18 -24.94
CA THR A 197 -0.21 -18.38 -24.21
C THR A 197 0.39 -19.67 -24.78
N LYS A 198 0.52 -19.76 -26.11
CA LYS A 198 1.16 -20.92 -26.79
C LYS A 198 2.60 -21.17 -26.32
N ASN A 199 3.38 -20.11 -26.09
CA ASN A 199 4.78 -20.20 -25.66
C ASN A 199 4.83 -20.72 -24.20
N ALA A 200 3.91 -20.26 -23.35
CA ALA A 200 3.77 -20.75 -21.98
C ALA A 200 3.49 -22.27 -21.93
N ILE A 201 2.49 -22.73 -22.70
CA ILE A 201 2.08 -24.13 -22.77
C ILE A 201 3.23 -25.03 -23.21
N GLN A 202 4.02 -24.59 -24.21
CA GLN A 202 5.20 -25.31 -24.65
C GLN A 202 6.24 -25.49 -23.52
N ILE A 203 6.55 -24.42 -22.78
CA ILE A 203 7.54 -24.45 -21.69
C ILE A 203 7.06 -25.34 -20.53
N PHE A 204 5.77 -25.25 -20.13
CA PHE A 204 5.22 -26.16 -19.11
C PHE A 204 5.29 -27.64 -19.54
N SER A 205 4.98 -27.93 -20.80
CA SER A 205 5.04 -29.30 -21.34
C SER A 205 6.47 -29.85 -21.37
N GLN A 206 7.46 -29.01 -21.72
CA GLN A 206 8.88 -29.38 -21.73
C GLN A 206 9.46 -29.61 -20.33
N LEU A 207 9.02 -28.86 -19.32
CA LEU A 207 9.69 -28.83 -18.01
C LEU A 207 9.07 -29.72 -16.93
N LEU A 208 7.82 -30.18 -17.08
CA LEU A 208 7.03 -30.79 -15.99
C LEU A 208 6.25 -32.09 -16.34
N ASN A 209 6.34 -32.62 -17.56
CA ASN A 209 5.57 -33.83 -17.93
C ASN A 209 5.88 -35.05 -17.03
N ASP A 210 7.13 -35.23 -16.59
CA ASP A 210 7.59 -36.43 -15.87
C ASP A 210 7.39 -36.38 -14.33
N MET A 211 6.55 -35.47 -13.82
CA MET A 211 6.43 -35.20 -12.38
C MET A 211 5.30 -35.98 -11.67
N PRO A 212 5.53 -36.55 -10.46
CA PRO A 212 4.58 -37.42 -9.77
C PRO A 212 3.45 -36.70 -9.01
N ILE A 213 2.40 -37.45 -8.68
CA ILE A 213 1.12 -36.99 -8.08
C ILE A 213 0.95 -37.56 -6.66
N PHE A 214 0.57 -36.73 -5.68
CA PHE A 214 0.29 -37.13 -4.28
C PHE A 214 -0.81 -36.26 -3.61
N MET A 215 -1.42 -36.75 -2.52
CA MET A 215 -2.47 -36.06 -1.74
C MET A 215 -2.23 -36.07 -0.20
N PRO A 216 -2.58 -35.00 0.55
CA PRO A 216 -2.37 -34.91 2.01
C PRO A 216 -3.65 -35.02 2.89
N GLN A 217 -3.47 -35.25 4.21
CA GLN A 217 -4.50 -35.31 5.27
C GLN A 217 -4.23 -34.31 6.43
N SER A 218 -5.11 -34.20 7.44
CA SER A 218 -5.09 -33.14 8.49
C SER A 218 -5.34 -33.63 9.95
N PRO A 219 -4.64 -33.10 10.98
CA PRO A 219 -4.81 -33.46 12.41
C PRO A 219 -5.45 -32.36 13.32
N SER A 220 -5.50 -32.58 14.65
CA SER A 220 -6.22 -31.76 15.67
C SER A 220 -5.42 -31.51 16.99
N ILE A 221 -5.80 -30.48 17.80
CA ILE A 221 -4.97 -29.88 18.90
C ILE A 221 -5.82 -29.56 20.18
N LYS A 222 -5.20 -29.06 21.30
CA LYS A 222 -5.80 -28.61 22.59
C LYS A 222 -5.22 -27.23 23.09
N ILE A 223 -5.71 -26.66 24.21
CA ILE A 223 -5.77 -25.18 24.50
C ILE A 223 -5.10 -24.71 25.82
N TYR A 224 -4.45 -23.51 25.83
CA TYR A 224 -4.06 -22.69 27.03
C TYR A 224 -4.00 -21.15 26.76
N THR A 225 -3.94 -20.28 27.80
CA THR A 225 -4.34 -18.81 27.82
C THR A 225 -3.29 -17.79 28.35
N HIS A 226 -3.47 -16.45 28.12
CA HIS A 226 -2.60 -15.35 28.66
C HIS A 226 -3.24 -13.92 28.72
N LYS A 227 -2.52 -12.88 29.26
CA LYS A 227 -2.99 -11.49 29.59
C LYS A 227 -2.42 -10.32 28.73
N SER A 228 -2.95 -9.07 28.87
CA SER A 228 -2.53 -7.81 28.16
C SER A 228 -2.80 -6.49 28.97
N LYS A 229 -2.64 -5.28 28.37
CA LYS A 229 -2.47 -3.95 29.06
C LYS A 229 -3.32 -2.71 28.64
N ASN A 230 -4.18 -2.69 27.60
CA ASN A 230 -4.91 -1.47 27.14
C ASN A 230 -6.44 -1.70 27.02
N VAL A 231 -7.29 -0.67 27.18
CA VAL A 231 -8.76 -0.80 26.94
C VAL A 231 -9.10 -0.88 25.45
N GLU A 232 -9.21 -2.10 24.90
CA GLU A 232 -9.49 -2.33 23.48
C GLU A 232 -10.43 -3.54 23.33
N VAL A 233 -11.29 -3.57 22.31
CA VAL A 233 -12.25 -4.68 22.07
C VAL A 233 -12.10 -5.21 20.66
N GLU A 234 -12.03 -6.53 20.54
CA GLU A 234 -12.32 -7.23 19.28
C GLU A 234 -13.64 -7.97 19.40
N VAL A 235 -14.52 -7.82 18.40
CA VAL A 235 -15.74 -8.63 18.23
C VAL A 235 -15.61 -9.42 16.94
N GLY A 236 -15.23 -10.70 17.06
CA GLY A 236 -15.04 -11.62 15.94
C GLY A 236 -16.23 -12.54 15.69
N PHE A 237 -16.57 -12.77 14.43
CA PHE A 237 -17.61 -13.70 13.99
C PHE A 237 -17.04 -14.75 13.04
N LYS A 238 -17.32 -16.03 13.29
CA LYS A 238 -16.94 -17.12 12.39
C LYS A 238 -17.80 -17.04 11.12
N ILE A 239 -17.15 -16.90 9.98
CA ILE A 239 -17.76 -16.98 8.65
C ILE A 239 -17.27 -18.24 7.92
N PRO A 240 -17.99 -18.74 6.89
CA PRO A 240 -17.62 -19.98 6.21
C PRO A 240 -16.40 -19.77 5.28
N GLY A 241 -15.95 -20.85 4.64
CA GLY A 241 -14.88 -20.80 3.63
C GLY A 241 -15.33 -20.10 2.35
N PHE A 242 -14.35 -19.67 1.53
CA PHE A 242 -14.56 -18.80 0.37
C PHE A 242 -15.65 -19.27 -0.62
N ASN A 243 -15.77 -20.59 -0.85
CA ASN A 243 -16.73 -21.15 -1.81
C ASN A 243 -18.19 -21.21 -1.32
N ASN A 244 -18.51 -20.70 -0.12
CA ASN A 244 -19.88 -20.69 0.38
C ASN A 244 -20.70 -19.50 -0.18
N GLU A 245 -21.96 -19.77 -0.51
CA GLU A 245 -22.91 -18.83 -1.12
C GLU A 245 -23.10 -17.49 -0.38
N TYR A 246 -22.92 -17.46 0.94
CA TYR A 246 -23.07 -16.23 1.74
C TYR A 246 -21.83 -15.32 1.71
N ILE A 247 -20.71 -15.73 1.14
CA ILE A 247 -19.47 -14.93 1.11
C ILE A 247 -19.62 -13.59 0.37
N PRO A 248 -20.28 -13.49 -0.81
CA PRO A 248 -20.64 -12.22 -1.43
C PRO A 248 -21.45 -11.29 -0.50
N SER A 249 -22.48 -11.83 0.16
CA SER A 249 -23.34 -11.07 1.08
C SER A 249 -22.57 -10.60 2.33
N LEU A 250 -21.74 -11.47 2.91
CA LEU A 250 -20.84 -11.12 4.01
C LEU A 250 -19.78 -10.08 3.60
N LYS A 251 -19.30 -10.11 2.34
CA LYS A 251 -18.39 -9.10 1.82
C LYS A 251 -19.08 -7.73 1.73
N VAL A 252 -20.32 -7.69 1.23
CA VAL A 252 -21.14 -6.46 1.19
C VAL A 252 -21.40 -5.94 2.62
N ILE A 253 -21.75 -6.82 3.56
CA ILE A 253 -21.88 -6.50 4.99
C ILE A 253 -20.59 -5.87 5.54
N SER A 254 -19.42 -6.44 5.25
CA SER A 254 -18.14 -5.94 5.78
C SER A 254 -17.85 -4.49 5.38
N VAL A 255 -18.27 -4.09 4.17
CA VAL A 255 -18.16 -2.71 3.66
C VAL A 255 -19.20 -1.79 4.32
N LEU A 256 -20.46 -2.22 4.42
CA LEU A 256 -21.52 -1.47 5.11
C LEU A 256 -21.19 -1.21 6.58
N LEU A 257 -20.54 -2.17 7.25
CA LEU A 257 -20.09 -2.03 8.63
C LEU A 257 -18.97 -1.00 8.79
N GLY A 258 -17.88 -1.10 8.01
CA GLY A 258 -16.62 -0.41 8.36
C GLY A 258 -15.83 0.26 7.23
N PHE A 259 -16.39 0.43 6.02
CA PHE A 259 -15.65 1.01 4.89
C PHE A 259 -16.33 2.25 4.29
N GLY A 260 -15.58 3.34 4.17
CA GLY A 260 -16.11 4.68 3.85
C GLY A 260 -16.68 5.40 5.07
N ASN A 261 -16.90 6.71 4.96
CA ASN A 261 -17.32 7.52 6.11
C ASN A 261 -18.83 7.40 6.41
N ASN A 262 -19.66 7.00 5.45
CA ASN A 262 -21.05 6.59 5.70
C ASN A 262 -21.19 5.17 6.30
N SER A 263 -20.09 4.47 6.61
CA SER A 263 -20.17 3.15 7.23
C SER A 263 -20.80 3.19 8.63
N LEU A 264 -21.50 2.12 9.00
CA LEU A 264 -22.24 2.04 10.26
C LEU A 264 -21.35 2.32 11.47
N LEU A 265 -20.12 1.80 11.47
CA LEU A 265 -19.13 2.00 12.53
C LEU A 265 -18.53 3.42 12.55
N LYS A 266 -18.38 4.09 11.40
CA LYS A 266 -17.95 5.49 11.39
C LYS A 266 -19.04 6.40 11.95
N SER A 267 -20.30 6.20 11.53
CA SER A 267 -21.46 6.90 12.11
C SER A 267 -21.62 6.66 13.60
N PHE A 268 -21.16 5.50 14.08
CA PHE A 268 -21.19 5.10 15.48
C PHE A 268 -20.06 5.76 16.29
N GLN A 269 -18.84 5.79 15.76
CA GLN A 269 -17.72 6.54 16.35
C GLN A 269 -18.04 8.03 16.48
N GLU A 270 -18.63 8.64 15.45
CA GLU A 270 -18.92 10.08 15.45
C GLU A 270 -20.07 10.47 16.39
N LYS A 271 -21.05 9.58 16.59
CA LYS A 271 -22.21 9.83 17.46
C LYS A 271 -22.04 9.31 18.89
N ASN A 272 -21.08 8.43 19.17
CA ASN A 272 -20.79 7.93 20.51
C ASN A 272 -19.43 8.47 21.01
N GLY A 273 -19.51 9.53 21.82
CA GLY A 273 -18.34 10.24 22.37
C GLY A 273 -17.39 9.41 23.26
N ASN A 274 -17.67 8.12 23.52
CA ASN A 274 -16.78 7.19 24.21
C ASN A 274 -15.87 6.38 23.28
N ILE A 275 -16.08 6.45 21.96
CA ILE A 275 -15.34 5.65 20.96
C ILE A 275 -14.25 6.50 20.32
N LEU A 276 -13.00 6.07 20.44
CA LEU A 276 -11.84 6.71 19.83
C LEU A 276 -11.60 6.22 18.40
N TYR A 277 -11.92 4.96 18.12
CA TYR A 277 -11.79 4.34 16.80
C TYR A 277 -12.75 3.16 16.67
N ALA A 278 -13.36 2.99 15.48
CA ALA A 278 -14.14 1.82 15.13
C ALA A 278 -13.91 1.42 13.66
N ALA A 279 -13.71 0.14 13.38
CA ALA A 279 -13.53 -0.39 12.02
C ALA A 279 -13.99 -1.85 11.91
N ALA A 280 -14.38 -2.28 10.70
CA ALA A 280 -14.62 -3.69 10.40
C ALA A 280 -13.62 -4.19 9.35
N LYS A 281 -13.27 -5.47 9.44
CA LYS A 281 -12.48 -6.19 8.43
C LYS A 281 -13.05 -7.60 8.25
N MET A 282 -12.95 -8.12 7.03
CA MET A 282 -13.32 -9.49 6.70
C MET A 282 -12.13 -10.21 6.10
N TYR A 283 -11.75 -11.30 6.75
CA TYR A 283 -10.68 -12.21 6.36
C TYR A 283 -11.34 -13.52 5.92
N THR A 284 -11.16 -13.90 4.67
CA THR A 284 -11.74 -15.12 4.11
C THR A 284 -10.62 -16.08 3.73
N PHE A 285 -10.78 -17.34 4.09
CA PHE A 285 -9.83 -18.42 3.89
C PHE A 285 -10.51 -19.53 3.07
N SER A 286 -9.78 -20.55 2.63
CA SER A 286 -10.35 -21.64 1.83
C SER A 286 -11.39 -22.46 2.60
N LYS A 287 -11.15 -22.75 3.89
CA LYS A 287 -12.04 -23.59 4.72
C LYS A 287 -12.79 -22.84 5.84
N GLY A 288 -12.65 -21.52 5.94
CA GLY A 288 -13.33 -20.69 6.95
C GLY A 288 -13.05 -19.20 6.78
N GLY A 289 -13.34 -18.41 7.80
CA GLY A 289 -12.94 -17.00 7.84
C GLY A 289 -13.40 -16.29 9.11
N VAL A 290 -13.03 -15.01 9.22
CA VAL A 290 -13.45 -14.13 10.31
C VAL A 290 -13.93 -12.78 9.77
N LEU A 291 -15.10 -12.34 10.23
CA LEU A 291 -15.45 -10.92 10.21
C LEU A 291 -15.14 -10.35 11.60
N VAL A 292 -14.25 -9.35 11.66
CA VAL A 292 -13.79 -8.69 12.90
C VAL A 292 -14.32 -7.27 12.93
N ILE A 293 -14.84 -6.84 14.07
CA ILE A 293 -15.08 -5.43 14.39
C ILE A 293 -14.12 -5.02 15.52
N HIS A 294 -13.25 -4.06 15.21
CA HIS A 294 -12.31 -3.48 16.15
C HIS A 294 -12.88 -2.20 16.76
N LEU A 295 -12.86 -2.08 18.09
CA LEU A 295 -13.30 -0.88 18.82
C LEU A 295 -12.23 -0.45 19.84
N VAL A 296 -11.95 0.85 19.90
CA VAL A 296 -11.10 1.47 20.92
C VAL A 296 -11.94 2.45 21.73
N CYS A 297 -11.99 2.26 23.06
CA CYS A 297 -12.85 3.01 23.97
C CYS A 297 -12.03 3.98 24.84
N LYS A 298 -12.64 5.08 25.28
CA LYS A 298 -12.01 6.04 26.20
C LYS A 298 -11.69 5.47 27.58
N ASN A 299 -12.56 4.61 28.11
CA ASN A 299 -12.42 4.00 29.43
C ASN A 299 -13.15 2.65 29.52
N VAL A 300 -12.96 1.97 30.65
CA VAL A 300 -13.51 0.64 30.95
C VAL A 300 -15.03 0.67 31.13
N ASP A 301 -15.58 1.64 31.84
CA ASP A 301 -17.02 1.67 32.17
C ASP A 301 -17.93 1.93 30.96
N ALA A 302 -17.41 2.50 29.87
CA ALA A 302 -18.14 2.62 28.60
C ALA A 302 -18.33 1.29 27.85
N LEU A 303 -17.55 0.24 28.17
CA LEU A 303 -17.49 -1.01 27.40
C LEU A 303 -18.86 -1.68 27.18
N PRO A 304 -19.74 -1.87 28.19
CA PRO A 304 -21.00 -2.58 27.98
C PRO A 304 -21.89 -1.85 26.96
N LYS A 305 -22.09 -0.54 27.15
CA LYS A 305 -22.91 0.28 26.25
C LYS A 305 -22.35 0.34 24.83
N VAL A 306 -21.03 0.48 24.67
CA VAL A 306 -20.39 0.48 23.35
C VAL A 306 -20.56 -0.87 22.64
N ILE A 307 -20.48 -1.99 23.36
CA ILE A 307 -20.72 -3.32 22.79
C ILE A 307 -22.21 -3.51 22.44
N ASP A 308 -23.14 -3.08 23.30
CA ASP A 308 -24.58 -3.12 23.04
C ASP A 308 -24.99 -2.30 21.81
N ASP A 309 -24.51 -1.06 21.72
CA ASP A 309 -24.77 -0.16 20.60
C ASP A 309 -24.14 -0.71 19.30
N CYS A 310 -22.97 -1.35 19.37
CA CYS A 310 -22.35 -2.05 18.24
C CYS A 310 -23.23 -3.18 17.73
N PHE A 311 -23.72 -4.07 18.60
CA PHE A 311 -24.64 -5.13 18.19
C PHE A 311 -25.97 -4.58 17.64
N ARG A 312 -26.48 -3.48 18.17
CA ARG A 312 -27.64 -2.79 17.58
C ARG A 312 -27.31 -2.30 16.16
N LYS A 313 -26.14 -1.72 15.92
CA LYS A 313 -25.69 -1.30 14.57
C LYS A 313 -25.54 -2.48 13.61
N ILE A 314 -25.04 -3.64 14.07
CA ILE A 314 -24.96 -4.87 13.26
C ILE A 314 -26.37 -5.37 12.91
N LYS A 315 -27.30 -5.41 13.87
CA LYS A 315 -28.67 -5.92 13.64
C LYS A 315 -29.43 -5.03 12.64
N ASN A 316 -29.20 -3.70 12.70
CA ASN A 316 -29.63 -2.72 11.70
C ASN A 316 -28.99 -2.87 10.29
N LEU A 317 -28.12 -3.85 10.02
CA LEU A 317 -27.75 -4.22 8.63
C LEU A 317 -28.94 -4.73 7.82
N SER A 318 -29.95 -5.30 8.49
CA SER A 318 -31.21 -5.76 7.91
C SER A 318 -32.08 -4.65 7.27
N MET A 319 -31.56 -3.42 7.26
CA MET A 319 -32.29 -2.16 7.13
C MET A 319 -31.63 -1.21 6.12
N VAL A 320 -30.54 -1.69 5.51
CA VAL A 320 -29.80 -1.09 4.40
C VAL A 320 -30.65 -1.08 3.12
N ASP A 321 -30.34 -0.14 2.23
CA ASP A 321 -31.23 0.35 1.18
C ASP A 321 -30.60 0.38 -0.24
N ARG A 322 -31.38 0.80 -1.24
CA ARG A 322 -30.96 0.89 -2.66
C ARG A 322 -30.04 2.08 -3.03
N THR A 323 -29.66 2.98 -2.10
CA THR A 323 -28.31 3.62 -2.13
C THR A 323 -27.30 2.77 -1.38
N HIS A 324 -27.45 2.53 -0.07
CA HIS A 324 -26.44 1.94 0.82
C HIS A 324 -25.80 0.66 0.24
N LEU A 325 -26.64 -0.28 -0.20
CA LEU A 325 -26.27 -1.54 -0.86
C LEU A 325 -25.59 -1.32 -2.20
N GLU A 326 -26.18 -0.48 -3.05
CA GLU A 326 -25.67 -0.18 -4.38
C GLU A 326 -24.35 0.63 -4.33
N TYR A 327 -24.16 1.42 -3.28
CA TYR A 327 -22.93 2.09 -2.88
C TYR A 327 -21.92 1.07 -2.37
N ALA A 328 -22.29 0.14 -1.49
CA ALA A 328 -21.39 -0.91 -1.00
C ALA A 328 -20.89 -1.81 -2.16
N LYS A 329 -21.79 -2.24 -3.06
CA LYS A 329 -21.44 -2.93 -4.32
C LYS A 329 -20.52 -2.09 -5.20
N LYS A 330 -20.78 -0.78 -5.34
CA LYS A 330 -19.93 0.16 -6.08
C LYS A 330 -18.55 0.31 -5.42
N MET A 331 -18.48 0.41 -4.09
CA MET A 331 -17.24 0.50 -3.33
C MET A 331 -16.41 -0.78 -3.44
N LEU A 332 -17.05 -1.95 -3.34
CA LEU A 332 -16.39 -3.23 -3.64
C LEU A 332 -15.87 -3.28 -5.08
N SER A 333 -16.66 -2.82 -6.05
CA SER A 333 -16.23 -2.73 -7.45
C SER A 333 -15.02 -1.81 -7.60
N THR A 334 -15.07 -0.59 -7.03
CA THR A 334 -13.97 0.38 -7.05
C THR A 334 -12.71 -0.17 -6.37
N SER A 335 -12.84 -0.78 -5.18
CA SER A 335 -11.71 -1.39 -4.47
C SER A 335 -11.13 -2.61 -5.20
N TYR A 336 -11.95 -3.37 -5.92
CA TYR A 336 -11.50 -4.42 -6.83
C TYR A 336 -10.70 -3.84 -7.99
N TYR A 337 -11.25 -2.86 -8.75
CA TYR A 337 -10.53 -2.26 -9.87
C TYR A 337 -9.22 -1.58 -9.44
N ILE A 338 -9.14 -1.03 -8.21
CA ILE A 338 -7.89 -0.46 -7.64
C ILE A 338 -6.83 -1.55 -7.33
N ARG A 339 -7.23 -2.81 -7.16
CA ARG A 339 -6.30 -3.95 -7.05
C ARG A 339 -5.87 -4.45 -8.42
N ALA A 340 -6.81 -4.61 -9.36
CA ALA A 340 -6.54 -5.04 -10.73
C ALA A 340 -5.68 -4.05 -11.54
N ASP A 341 -5.69 -2.75 -11.19
CA ASP A 341 -4.84 -1.69 -11.78
C ASP A 341 -3.34 -1.78 -11.38
N ARG A 342 -2.88 -2.96 -10.95
CA ARG A 342 -1.49 -3.33 -10.60
C ARG A 342 -1.30 -4.82 -10.82
N LEU A 343 -0.34 -5.24 -11.64
CA LEU A 343 -0.13 -6.66 -11.98
C LEU A 343 -0.11 -7.56 -10.73
N PHE A 344 0.86 -7.39 -9.82
CA PHE A 344 1.02 -8.18 -8.58
C PHE A 344 -0.30 -8.44 -7.83
N LYS A 345 -1.20 -7.44 -7.76
CA LYS A 345 -2.43 -7.53 -6.97
C LYS A 345 -3.61 -8.11 -7.73
N HIS A 346 -3.55 -8.11 -9.06
CA HIS A 346 -4.35 -8.97 -9.91
C HIS A 346 -3.88 -10.43 -9.79
N GLY A 347 -2.58 -10.70 -9.92
CA GLY A 347 -1.98 -12.03 -9.75
C GLY A 347 -2.28 -12.67 -8.38
N GLU A 348 -2.13 -11.92 -7.28
CA GLU A 348 -2.49 -12.37 -5.92
C GLU A 348 -3.97 -12.79 -5.79
N ASP A 349 -4.89 -12.07 -6.44
CA ASP A 349 -6.34 -12.36 -6.40
C ASP A 349 -6.71 -13.51 -7.36
N LEU A 350 -6.21 -13.51 -8.60
CA LEU A 350 -6.41 -14.59 -9.58
C LEU A 350 -5.90 -15.94 -9.07
N VAL A 351 -4.72 -15.97 -8.44
CA VAL A 351 -4.21 -17.18 -7.78
C VAL A 351 -5.14 -17.62 -6.67
N PHE A 352 -5.63 -16.70 -5.83
CA PHE A 352 -6.57 -17.03 -4.75
C PHE A 352 -7.90 -17.61 -5.27
N TYR A 353 -8.52 -17.03 -6.31
CA TYR A 353 -9.73 -17.61 -6.92
C TYR A 353 -9.44 -18.99 -7.52
N SER A 354 -8.35 -19.12 -8.29
CA SER A 354 -7.95 -20.37 -8.97
C SER A 354 -7.69 -21.50 -7.98
N LEU A 355 -6.97 -21.25 -6.89
CA LEU A 355 -6.69 -22.22 -5.81
C LEU A 355 -7.97 -22.79 -5.18
N ASN A 356 -9.04 -22.00 -5.14
CA ASN A 356 -10.35 -22.40 -4.63
C ASN A 356 -11.27 -23.01 -5.71
N ASN A 357 -10.81 -23.12 -6.97
CA ASN A 357 -11.61 -23.46 -8.15
C ASN A 357 -12.80 -22.50 -8.41
N ALA A 358 -12.62 -21.22 -8.11
CA ALA A 358 -13.62 -20.18 -8.34
C ALA A 358 -13.22 -19.28 -9.51
N SER A 359 -14.22 -18.66 -10.15
CA SER A 359 -14.02 -17.58 -11.12
C SER A 359 -14.24 -16.23 -10.44
N GLU A 360 -13.27 -15.33 -10.60
CA GLU A 360 -13.35 -13.91 -10.26
C GLU A 360 -14.61 -13.25 -10.84
N VAL A 361 -14.85 -13.48 -12.13
CA VAL A 361 -16.00 -12.96 -12.89
C VAL A 361 -17.32 -13.43 -12.26
N LEU A 362 -17.42 -14.71 -11.88
CA LEU A 362 -18.61 -15.24 -11.21
C LEU A 362 -18.79 -14.68 -9.78
N TYR A 363 -17.70 -14.53 -9.03
CA TYR A 363 -17.72 -13.93 -7.69
C TYR A 363 -18.17 -12.45 -7.72
N LEU A 364 -17.64 -11.65 -8.64
CA LEU A 364 -18.05 -10.26 -8.83
C LEU A 364 -19.51 -10.16 -9.30
N LYS A 365 -19.96 -11.06 -10.18
CA LYS A 365 -21.37 -11.17 -10.59
C LYS A 365 -22.28 -11.49 -9.40
N ALA A 366 -21.88 -12.43 -8.54
CA ALA A 366 -22.61 -12.73 -7.30
C ALA A 366 -22.70 -11.50 -6.38
N VAL A 367 -21.60 -10.76 -6.17
CA VAL A 367 -21.59 -9.50 -5.40
C VAL A 367 -22.54 -8.44 -6.00
N GLN A 368 -22.65 -8.33 -7.34
CA GLN A 368 -23.64 -7.43 -7.95
C GLN A 368 -25.09 -7.91 -7.75
N ASN A 369 -25.32 -9.21 -7.66
CA ASN A 369 -26.65 -9.80 -7.50
C ASN A 369 -27.19 -9.71 -6.07
N VAL A 370 -26.32 -9.62 -5.04
CA VAL A 370 -26.72 -9.55 -3.61
C VAL A 370 -27.92 -8.61 -3.39
N THR A 371 -28.99 -9.16 -2.84
CA THR A 371 -30.23 -8.46 -2.47
C THR A 371 -30.15 -7.91 -1.04
N ILE A 372 -31.19 -7.21 -0.56
CA ILE A 372 -31.26 -6.79 0.85
C ILE A 372 -31.60 -8.01 1.73
N GLU A 373 -32.31 -8.98 1.17
CA GLU A 373 -32.77 -10.22 1.79
C GLU A 373 -31.57 -11.14 2.10
N ASP A 374 -30.62 -11.27 1.18
CA ASP A 374 -29.38 -12.03 1.39
C ASP A 374 -28.52 -11.39 2.51
N LEU A 375 -28.55 -10.06 2.66
CA LEU A 375 -27.90 -9.39 3.80
C LEU A 375 -28.60 -9.69 5.12
N LYS A 376 -29.94 -9.68 5.15
CA LYS A 376 -30.74 -10.03 6.34
C LYS A 376 -30.42 -11.44 6.80
N GLU A 377 -30.39 -12.39 5.85
CA GLU A 377 -30.09 -13.78 6.13
C GLU A 377 -28.65 -14.00 6.58
N ALA A 378 -27.65 -13.50 5.83
CA ALA A 378 -26.25 -13.61 6.23
C ALA A 378 -25.98 -12.96 7.61
N THR A 379 -26.61 -11.82 7.91
CA THR A 379 -26.51 -11.18 9.24
C THR A 379 -27.13 -12.06 10.34
N LYS A 380 -28.32 -12.64 10.10
CA LYS A 380 -29.01 -13.56 11.03
C LYS A 380 -28.22 -14.84 11.25
N MET A 381 -27.62 -15.40 10.20
CA MET A 381 -26.87 -16.66 10.23
C MET A 381 -25.51 -16.53 10.90
N PHE A 382 -24.72 -15.50 10.58
CA PHE A 382 -23.31 -15.41 10.99
C PHE A 382 -23.04 -14.34 12.06
N LEU A 383 -23.79 -13.23 12.07
CA LEU A 383 -23.49 -12.05 12.91
C LEU A 383 -24.41 -11.90 14.13
N ALA A 384 -25.17 -12.93 14.49
CA ALA A 384 -25.96 -12.97 15.71
C ALA A 384 -25.08 -12.82 16.97
N ARG A 385 -25.50 -12.01 17.96
CA ARG A 385 -24.73 -11.75 19.20
C ARG A 385 -24.28 -13.01 19.95
N LYS A 386 -25.06 -14.09 19.90
CA LYS A 386 -24.72 -15.40 20.48
C LYS A 386 -23.63 -16.20 19.73
N LYS A 387 -23.15 -15.72 18.58
CA LYS A 387 -22.04 -16.30 17.79
C LYS A 387 -20.76 -15.44 17.82
N ALA A 388 -20.78 -14.34 18.58
CA ALA A 388 -19.66 -13.41 18.66
C ALA A 388 -18.61 -13.87 19.68
N PHE A 389 -17.34 -13.82 19.27
CA PHE A 389 -16.17 -13.97 20.12
C PHE A 389 -15.73 -12.57 20.52
N ILE A 390 -15.90 -12.20 21.80
CA ILE A 390 -15.54 -10.88 22.32
C ILE A 390 -14.26 -11.05 23.13
N ILE A 391 -13.17 -10.42 22.66
CA ILE A 391 -11.91 -10.34 23.41
C ILE A 391 -11.78 -8.92 23.96
N LEU A 392 -11.75 -8.82 25.29
CA LEU A 392 -11.47 -7.58 26.01
C LEU A 392 -9.99 -7.52 26.33
N PHE A 393 -9.32 -6.50 25.82
CA PHE A 393 -8.05 -6.02 26.34
C PHE A 393 -8.38 -4.98 27.41
N LEU A 394 -7.67 -5.02 28.55
CA LEU A 394 -7.88 -4.13 29.68
C LEU A 394 -6.54 -3.69 30.31
N PRO A 395 -6.48 -2.52 30.99
CA PRO A 395 -5.40 -2.15 31.90
C PRO A 395 -5.33 -3.08 33.12
N GLU A 396 -4.15 -3.21 33.72
CA GLU A 396 -3.86 -4.21 34.77
C GLU A 396 -4.72 -4.08 36.03
N ASN A 397 -5.21 -2.87 36.36
CA ASN A 397 -5.98 -2.59 37.57
C ASN A 397 -7.52 -2.66 37.36
N SER A 398 -8.00 -3.41 36.36
CA SER A 398 -9.43 -3.45 35.98
C SER A 398 -10.20 -4.60 36.64
N ASP A 399 -11.32 -4.29 37.30
CA ASP A 399 -12.28 -5.29 37.82
C ASP A 399 -13.02 -6.01 36.67
N THR A 400 -12.55 -7.21 36.33
CA THR A 400 -13.07 -8.01 35.20
C THR A 400 -14.47 -8.55 35.43
N GLU A 401 -14.81 -8.95 36.65
CA GLU A 401 -16.08 -9.64 36.96
C GLU A 401 -17.26 -8.67 37.12
N ARG A 402 -17.02 -7.40 37.44
CA ARG A 402 -18.03 -6.33 37.33
C ARG A 402 -18.39 -6.02 35.88
N ILE A 403 -17.40 -6.01 34.98
CA ILE A 403 -17.60 -5.75 33.54
C ILE A 403 -18.40 -6.92 32.92
N ARG A 404 -17.99 -8.16 33.23
CA ARG A 404 -18.62 -9.38 32.72
C ARG A 404 -20.13 -9.42 32.96
N ARG A 405 -20.56 -9.13 34.19
CA ARG A 405 -21.99 -9.13 34.58
C ARG A 405 -22.81 -8.07 33.83
N LYS A 406 -22.27 -6.88 33.58
CA LYS A 406 -23.00 -5.81 32.85
C LYS A 406 -23.24 -6.12 31.37
N LEU A 407 -22.41 -6.95 30.74
CA LEU A 407 -22.47 -7.26 29.30
C LEU A 407 -23.60 -8.22 28.86
N ILE A 408 -24.29 -8.85 29.81
CA ILE A 408 -25.25 -9.94 29.55
C ILE A 408 -26.67 -9.42 29.24
N ASN A 409 -27.06 -8.25 29.76
CA ASN A 409 -28.49 -7.92 29.96
C ASN A 409 -29.20 -7.19 28.79
N ASN A 410 -28.48 -6.64 27.80
CA ASN A 410 -28.99 -5.56 26.92
C ASN A 410 -29.14 -5.96 25.43
N LEU A 411 -30.04 -6.90 25.10
CA LEU A 411 -29.86 -7.74 23.89
C LEU A 411 -30.68 -7.42 22.59
N TYR A 412 -31.75 -6.60 22.56
CA TYR A 412 -32.68 -6.54 21.39
C TYR A 412 -33.40 -5.17 21.06
N LYS A 413 -33.45 -4.74 19.77
CA LYS A 413 -34.51 -3.99 18.98
C LYS A 413 -33.99 -2.97 17.91
N ASP A 414 -34.70 -2.82 16.75
CA ASP A 414 -34.32 -2.12 15.46
C ASP A 414 -35.56 -1.61 14.62
N GLU A 415 -35.42 -0.86 13.48
CA GLU A 415 -36.28 -0.74 12.22
C GLU A 415 -35.76 0.28 11.10
N LYS A 416 -36.34 0.40 9.86
CA LYS A 416 -35.64 0.60 8.51
C LYS A 416 -35.97 1.76 7.49
N GLY A 417 -35.09 2.00 6.47
CA GLY A 417 -35.42 2.47 5.05
C GLY A 417 -34.67 3.69 4.41
N ILE A 418 -34.77 4.14 3.11
CA ILE A 418 -34.76 3.59 1.69
C ILE A 418 -34.26 4.68 0.64
N PHE A 419 -33.43 4.40 -0.42
CA PHE A 419 -32.98 5.37 -1.51
C PHE A 419 -32.63 4.75 -2.95
N SER A 420 -31.91 5.44 -3.89
CA SER A 420 -31.69 5.11 -5.37
C SER A 420 -30.25 5.27 -6.04
N LYS A 421 -30.05 5.38 -7.41
CA LYS A 421 -28.71 5.32 -8.14
C LYS A 421 -28.53 6.02 -9.56
N LYS A 422 -27.33 5.95 -10.22
CA LYS A 422 -26.80 6.79 -11.38
C LYS A 422 -25.62 6.14 -12.25
N LYS A 423 -25.14 6.67 -13.44
CA LYS A 423 -24.26 5.93 -14.46
C LYS A 423 -23.11 6.64 -15.33
N LYS A 424 -22.38 5.81 -16.14
CA LYS A 424 -21.02 5.78 -16.88
C LYS A 424 -21.01 6.24 -18.38
N LEU A 425 -19.92 6.42 -19.20
CA LEU A 425 -18.39 6.43 -19.18
C LEU A 425 -17.81 7.21 -20.46
N GLU A 426 -16.77 7.00 -21.35
CA GLU A 426 -15.41 6.31 -21.62
C GLU A 426 -14.31 7.35 -22.22
N GLY A 427 -12.99 7.09 -22.61
CA GLY A 427 -12.02 8.01 -23.42
C GLY A 427 -10.46 8.38 -23.11
N SER A 428 -9.89 9.63 -23.42
CA SER A 428 -8.51 10.10 -23.99
C SER A 428 -7.28 10.85 -23.26
N VAL A 429 -6.03 10.89 -23.85
CA VAL A 429 -4.77 11.62 -23.41
C VAL A 429 -4.51 12.94 -24.15
N ASN A 430 -4.43 14.08 -23.46
CA ASN A 430 -4.05 15.38 -24.06
C ASN A 430 -3.57 16.41 -23.01
N LYS A 431 -3.05 17.57 -23.48
CA LYS A 431 -2.79 18.77 -22.67
C LYS A 431 -3.59 19.97 -23.21
N ILE A 432 -4.27 20.68 -22.34
CA ILE A 432 -5.00 21.93 -22.66
C ILE A 432 -4.61 23.00 -21.64
N LYS A 433 -4.46 24.25 -22.09
CA LYS A 433 -4.42 25.43 -21.20
C LYS A 433 -5.69 26.23 -21.41
N LEU A 434 -6.47 26.42 -20.34
CA LEU A 434 -7.75 27.11 -20.41
C LEU A 434 -7.56 28.63 -20.57
N LYS A 435 -8.61 29.32 -21.06
CA LYS A 435 -8.61 30.79 -21.26
C LYS A 435 -8.22 31.57 -20.01
N ASN A 436 -8.66 31.13 -18.83
CA ASN A 436 -8.28 31.75 -17.56
C ASN A 436 -6.75 31.63 -17.32
N GLY A 437 -6.16 30.47 -17.58
CA GLY A 437 -4.73 30.19 -17.45
C GLY A 437 -4.39 28.89 -16.70
N LEU A 438 -5.39 28.17 -16.18
CA LEU A 438 -5.23 26.84 -15.60
C LEU A 438 -4.67 25.86 -16.65
N THR A 439 -3.64 25.10 -16.29
CA THR A 439 -3.19 23.97 -17.11
C THR A 439 -3.91 22.70 -16.72
N VAL A 440 -4.45 22.00 -17.72
CA VAL A 440 -5.04 20.67 -17.59
C VAL A 440 -4.22 19.66 -18.38
N VAL A 441 -3.90 18.53 -17.76
CA VAL A 441 -3.32 17.34 -18.39
C VAL A 441 -4.32 16.20 -18.20
N PHE A 442 -4.58 15.40 -19.22
CA PHE A 442 -5.43 14.22 -19.09
C PHE A 442 -4.87 13.00 -19.84
N GLU A 443 -5.32 11.79 -19.50
CA GLU A 443 -4.85 10.52 -20.08
C GLU A 443 -5.96 9.53 -20.43
N GLN A 444 -5.81 8.89 -21.60
CA GLN A 444 -6.62 7.80 -22.15
C GLN A 444 -6.42 6.55 -21.30
N ASN A 445 -7.43 6.16 -20.53
CA ASN A 445 -7.37 4.85 -19.89
C ASN A 445 -8.74 4.16 -19.82
N PHE A 446 -9.11 3.54 -20.94
CA PHE A 446 -10.35 2.77 -21.12
C PHE A 446 -10.47 1.54 -20.21
N SER A 447 -9.36 0.96 -19.70
CA SER A 447 -9.39 -0.37 -19.06
C SER A 447 -10.12 -0.43 -17.70
N SER A 448 -10.66 0.69 -17.20
CA SER A 448 -11.49 0.67 -15.99
C SER A 448 -12.48 1.85 -15.92
N PRO A 449 -13.65 1.71 -15.25
CA PRO A 449 -14.50 2.81 -14.82
C PRO A 449 -13.83 4.01 -14.10
N LEU A 450 -12.61 3.82 -13.65
CA LEU A 450 -11.93 4.60 -12.63
C LEU A 450 -11.19 5.82 -13.22
N VAL A 451 -11.37 6.96 -12.56
CA VAL A 451 -10.63 8.20 -12.84
C VAL A 451 -9.68 8.47 -11.67
N GLY A 452 -8.39 8.56 -11.94
CA GLY A 452 -7.41 9.19 -11.04
C GLY A 452 -7.40 10.70 -11.25
N ILE A 453 -7.40 11.46 -10.15
CA ILE A 453 -7.41 12.93 -10.15
C ILE A 453 -6.24 13.41 -9.29
N CYS A 454 -5.47 14.37 -9.80
CA CYS A 454 -4.57 15.19 -8.99
C CYS A 454 -4.75 16.68 -9.32
N LEU A 455 -5.18 17.48 -8.35
CA LEU A 455 -5.08 18.94 -8.42
C LEU A 455 -3.88 19.38 -7.58
N MET A 456 -2.94 20.10 -8.17
CA MET A 456 -1.68 20.50 -7.54
C MET A 456 -1.44 22.00 -7.69
N ALA A 457 -1.10 22.67 -6.58
CA ALA A 457 -0.53 24.02 -6.61
C ALA A 457 0.98 23.94 -6.86
N LYS A 458 1.49 24.73 -7.81
CA LYS A 458 2.93 24.94 -7.99
C LYS A 458 3.47 25.84 -6.87
N LYS A 459 4.78 25.93 -6.71
CA LYS A 459 5.43 26.76 -5.68
C LYS A 459 5.34 28.26 -6.02
N SER A 460 4.69 29.06 -5.16
CA SER A 460 4.55 30.52 -5.32
C SER A 460 5.05 31.36 -4.13
N TYR A 461 5.53 30.73 -3.06
CA TYR A 461 5.91 31.39 -1.80
C TYR A 461 7.28 30.96 -1.30
N LYS A 462 7.90 31.81 -0.47
CA LYS A 462 9.15 31.48 0.25
C LYS A 462 8.89 30.35 1.22
N ARG A 463 9.86 29.44 1.36
CA ARG A 463 9.79 28.34 2.32
C ARG A 463 10.43 28.74 3.65
N ASP A 464 9.64 28.67 4.71
CA ASP A 464 10.01 28.90 6.11
C ASP A 464 9.01 28.15 7.01
N ILE A 465 9.21 28.21 8.33
CA ILE A 465 8.36 27.49 9.30
C ILE A 465 6.91 27.97 9.20
N THR A 466 6.66 29.27 9.19
CA THR A 466 5.31 29.87 9.16
C THR A 466 4.54 29.46 7.91
N ASN A 467 5.13 29.64 6.72
CA ASN A 467 4.51 29.23 5.45
C ASN A 467 4.32 27.71 5.34
N THR A 468 5.19 26.90 5.96
CA THR A 468 4.99 25.44 6.03
C THR A 468 3.82 25.08 6.94
N LEU A 469 3.65 25.72 8.10
CA LEU A 469 2.52 25.48 9.00
C LEU A 469 1.19 25.97 8.40
N LEU A 470 1.20 27.11 7.71
CA LEU A 470 0.07 27.62 6.95
C LEU A 470 -0.35 26.66 5.83
N GLN A 471 0.60 26.06 5.11
CA GLN A 471 0.33 24.99 4.13
C GLN A 471 -0.32 23.76 4.75
N TYR A 472 0.16 23.31 5.92
CA TYR A 472 -0.42 22.19 6.66
C TYR A 472 -1.84 22.49 7.18
N LEU A 473 -2.09 23.69 7.71
CA LEU A 473 -3.40 24.12 8.18
C LEU A 473 -4.39 24.30 7.03
N LEU A 474 -4.00 25.03 5.98
CA LEU A 474 -4.83 25.29 4.80
C LEU A 474 -5.36 24.00 4.19
N ILE A 475 -4.48 23.02 3.98
CA ILE A 475 -4.89 21.75 3.35
C ILE A 475 -5.75 20.88 4.26
N ASN A 476 -5.55 20.93 5.59
CA ASN A 476 -6.40 20.24 6.55
C ASN A 476 -7.79 20.90 6.69
N LEU A 477 -7.89 22.23 6.53
CA LEU A 477 -9.17 22.95 6.48
C LEU A 477 -9.96 22.61 5.21
N ILE A 478 -9.30 22.59 4.06
CA ILE A 478 -9.92 22.18 2.79
C ILE A 478 -10.32 20.69 2.86
N ASP A 479 -9.49 19.80 3.42
CA ASP A 479 -9.84 18.39 3.65
C ASP A 479 -11.06 18.22 4.56
N TYR A 480 -11.18 19.05 5.60
CA TYR A 480 -12.36 19.08 6.47
C TYR A 480 -13.62 19.56 5.72
N LYS A 481 -13.50 20.66 4.94
CA LYS A 481 -14.59 21.19 4.12
C LYS A 481 -15.02 20.20 3.03
N LEU A 482 -14.09 19.53 2.35
CA LEU A 482 -14.38 18.44 1.41
C LEU A 482 -15.22 17.34 2.05
N LYS A 483 -14.81 16.88 3.24
CA LYS A 483 -15.47 15.79 3.96
C LYS A 483 -16.78 16.20 4.63
N SER A 484 -17.07 17.49 4.77
CA SER A 484 -18.40 17.98 5.20
C SER A 484 -19.39 18.05 4.04
N ILE A 485 -18.95 18.31 2.80
CA ILE A 485 -19.80 18.25 1.60
C ILE A 485 -20.09 16.79 1.22
N ASN A 486 -19.01 16.02 1.02
CA ASN A 486 -19.06 14.64 0.59
C ASN A 486 -18.09 13.82 1.44
N PRO A 487 -18.54 13.26 2.58
CA PRO A 487 -17.70 12.44 3.43
C PRO A 487 -17.13 11.20 2.71
N ASN A 488 -17.71 10.78 1.58
CA ASN A 488 -17.28 9.60 0.83
C ASN A 488 -16.43 9.93 -0.41
N ILE A 489 -16.01 11.19 -0.58
CA ILE A 489 -15.07 11.57 -1.64
C ILE A 489 -13.76 10.79 -1.46
N LEU A 490 -13.32 10.05 -2.48
CA LEU A 490 -12.08 9.24 -2.42
C LEU A 490 -10.83 10.09 -2.71
N ILE A 491 -10.85 11.33 -2.22
CA ILE A 491 -9.81 12.34 -2.36
C ILE A 491 -9.17 12.62 -1.00
N SER A 492 -7.87 12.86 -1.01
CA SER A 492 -7.09 13.16 0.17
C SER A 492 -6.05 14.25 -0.10
N PRO A 493 -5.71 15.05 0.91
CA PRO A 493 -4.66 16.06 0.82
C PRO A 493 -3.27 15.40 0.74
N PHE A 494 -2.38 15.98 -0.07
CA PHE A 494 -0.95 15.68 -0.04
C PHE A 494 -0.14 16.98 0.06
N ILE A 495 1.02 16.87 0.71
CA ILE A 495 2.02 17.94 0.84
C ILE A 495 3.36 17.35 0.40
N SER A 496 4.07 18.04 -0.48
CA SER A 496 5.48 17.75 -0.83
C SER A 496 6.38 18.92 -0.40
N LYS A 497 7.66 18.87 -0.79
CA LYS A 497 8.65 19.91 -0.44
C LYS A 497 8.48 21.23 -1.20
N ASP A 498 7.96 21.16 -2.43
CA ASP A 498 7.71 22.33 -3.29
C ASP A 498 6.22 22.62 -3.49
N ASN A 499 5.37 21.59 -3.50
CA ASN A 499 3.98 21.66 -3.93
C ASN A 499 3.02 21.07 -2.89
N PHE A 500 1.72 21.26 -3.10
CA PHE A 500 0.67 20.57 -2.35
C PHE A 500 -0.62 20.49 -3.18
N GLY A 501 -1.59 19.71 -2.70
CA GLY A 501 -2.92 19.68 -3.30
C GLY A 501 -3.70 18.42 -2.94
N PHE A 502 -4.56 18.01 -3.86
CA PHE A 502 -5.53 16.95 -3.66
C PHE A 502 -5.33 15.83 -4.66
N ILE A 503 -5.32 14.60 -4.17
CA ILE A 503 -5.10 13.39 -4.93
C ILE A 503 -6.18 12.37 -4.58
N GLY A 504 -6.81 11.75 -5.57
CA GLY A 504 -7.75 10.68 -5.31
C GLY A 504 -8.48 10.13 -6.51
N TYR A 505 -9.49 9.31 -6.23
CA TYR A 505 -10.28 8.62 -7.25
C TYR A 505 -11.69 9.20 -7.37
N SER A 506 -12.24 9.10 -8.58
CA SER A 506 -13.66 9.19 -8.86
C SER A 506 -14.05 8.12 -9.88
N LEU A 507 -15.34 7.97 -10.18
CA LEU A 507 -15.78 7.29 -11.39
C LEU A 507 -16.09 8.35 -12.45
N LYS A 508 -15.91 8.08 -13.75
CA LYS A 508 -16.30 9.01 -14.84
C LYS A 508 -17.77 9.47 -14.75
N SER A 509 -18.65 8.65 -14.16
CA SER A 509 -20.04 8.98 -13.82
C SER A 509 -20.25 10.08 -12.76
N GLU A 510 -19.16 10.54 -12.15
CA GLU A 510 -19.17 11.30 -10.90
C GLU A 510 -18.14 12.44 -10.92
N ILE A 511 -17.25 12.44 -11.92
CA ILE A 511 -16.14 13.37 -12.09
C ILE A 511 -16.56 14.84 -11.99
N GLN A 512 -17.71 15.23 -12.55
CA GLN A 512 -18.21 16.60 -12.49
C GLN A 512 -18.56 17.03 -11.05
N SER A 513 -19.25 16.16 -10.30
CA SER A 513 -19.54 16.37 -8.87
C SER A 513 -18.25 16.45 -8.07
N THR A 514 -17.35 15.47 -8.28
CA THR A 514 -16.06 15.43 -7.58
C THR A 514 -15.20 16.65 -7.86
N LEU A 515 -15.11 17.12 -9.11
CA LEU A 515 -14.38 18.36 -9.45
C LEU A 515 -15.04 19.59 -8.84
N HIS A 516 -16.38 19.70 -8.89
CA HIS A 516 -17.11 20.78 -8.25
C HIS A 516 -16.87 20.82 -6.72
N GLU A 517 -16.91 19.66 -6.05
CA GLU A 517 -16.58 19.51 -4.62
C GLU A 517 -15.15 19.99 -4.31
N ILE A 518 -14.16 19.66 -5.15
CA ILE A 518 -12.78 20.18 -5.03
C ILE A 518 -12.76 21.71 -5.20
N PHE A 519 -13.29 22.23 -6.30
CA PHE A 519 -13.18 23.65 -6.64
C PHE A 519 -13.95 24.55 -5.64
N TRP A 520 -15.07 24.09 -5.08
CA TRP A 520 -15.82 24.78 -4.02
C TRP A 520 -15.15 24.70 -2.64
N ALA A 521 -14.36 23.66 -2.38
CA ALA A 521 -13.60 23.54 -1.13
C ALA A 521 -12.31 24.38 -1.13
N ILE A 522 -11.66 24.58 -2.29
CA ILE A 522 -10.44 25.42 -2.40
C ILE A 522 -10.72 26.92 -2.60
N SER A 523 -11.95 27.32 -2.97
CA SER A 523 -12.28 28.72 -3.29
C SER A 523 -12.31 29.63 -2.05
N ASP A 524 -12.81 29.13 -0.93
CA ASP A 524 -12.81 29.81 0.37
C ASP A 524 -12.63 28.80 1.50
N THR A 525 -11.82 29.13 2.50
CA THR A 525 -11.62 28.32 3.71
C THR A 525 -12.19 28.97 4.97
N ALA A 526 -13.17 29.88 4.83
CA ALA A 526 -13.97 30.34 5.96
C ALA A 526 -14.62 29.16 6.69
N CYS A 527 -14.59 29.21 8.02
CA CYS A 527 -15.24 28.27 8.91
C CYS A 527 -15.47 28.95 10.26
N ASP A 528 -16.33 28.37 11.10
CA ASP A 528 -16.55 28.86 12.46
C ASP A 528 -15.30 28.65 13.34
N SER A 529 -15.21 29.41 14.43
CA SER A 529 -14.06 29.39 15.34
C SER A 529 -13.83 28.03 16.01
N LEU A 530 -14.89 27.24 16.27
CA LEU A 530 -14.77 25.91 16.89
C LEU A 530 -14.23 24.88 15.89
N THR A 531 -14.68 24.92 14.64
CA THR A 531 -14.10 24.13 13.53
C THR A 531 -12.63 24.49 13.33
N PHE A 532 -12.30 25.78 13.32
CA PHE A 532 -10.91 26.22 13.14
C PHE A 532 -9.98 25.69 14.24
N LEU A 533 -10.38 25.79 15.51
CA LEU A 533 -9.64 25.25 16.65
C LEU A 533 -9.47 23.73 16.57
N LYS A 534 -10.55 22.98 16.25
CA LYS A 534 -10.50 21.51 16.06
C LYS A 534 -9.56 21.08 14.92
N VAL A 535 -9.39 21.92 13.89
CA VAL A 535 -8.46 21.64 12.78
C VAL A 535 -7.02 22.02 13.13
N LYS A 536 -6.79 23.06 13.95
CA LYS A 536 -5.45 23.33 14.54
C LYS A 536 -4.96 22.16 15.38
N GLU A 537 -5.75 21.74 16.37
CA GLU A 537 -5.45 20.64 17.30
C GLU A 537 -5.06 19.36 16.53
N LYS A 538 -5.94 18.92 15.60
CA LYS A 538 -5.67 17.77 14.72
C LYS A 538 -4.49 17.96 13.77
N THR A 539 -4.08 19.20 13.47
CA THR A 539 -2.88 19.46 12.68
C THR A 539 -1.63 19.28 13.54
N GLN A 540 -1.63 19.73 14.79
CA GLN A 540 -0.55 19.50 15.74
C GLN A 540 -0.34 18.01 16.02
N ASP A 541 -1.43 17.28 16.29
CA ASP A 541 -1.40 15.82 16.47
C ASP A 541 -0.77 15.11 15.27
N LYS A 542 -1.20 15.46 14.05
CA LYS A 542 -0.65 14.88 12.81
C LYS A 542 0.85 15.19 12.64
N LEU A 543 1.29 16.40 13.00
CA LEU A 543 2.71 16.77 12.92
C LEU A 543 3.55 16.01 13.95
N PHE A 544 3.11 15.97 15.21
CA PHE A 544 3.77 15.25 16.29
C PHE A 544 3.83 13.73 16.03
N GLN A 545 2.72 13.11 15.62
CA GLN A 545 2.70 11.69 15.25
C GLN A 545 3.70 11.39 14.12
N LYS A 546 3.76 12.23 13.07
CA LYS A 546 4.72 12.07 11.97
C LYS A 546 6.18 12.24 12.40
N SER A 547 6.50 13.12 13.36
CA SER A 547 7.88 13.31 13.86
C SER A 547 8.29 12.30 14.94
N SER A 548 7.33 11.63 15.61
CA SER A 548 7.55 10.83 16.81
C SER A 548 8.42 9.57 16.68
N THR A 549 8.43 8.86 15.54
CA THR A 549 9.07 7.53 15.42
C THR A 549 10.61 7.61 15.36
N LYS A 550 11.34 6.52 15.66
CA LYS A 550 12.82 6.52 15.54
C LYS A 550 13.29 6.79 14.11
N ILE A 551 12.68 6.13 13.12
CA ILE A 551 12.93 6.37 11.69
C ILE A 551 12.59 7.82 11.33
N SER A 552 11.43 8.33 11.77
CA SER A 552 11.04 9.74 11.55
C SER A 552 12.07 10.71 12.10
N ARG A 553 12.57 10.50 13.32
CA ARG A 553 13.61 11.36 13.93
C ARG A 553 14.92 11.29 13.17
N ALA A 554 15.34 10.10 12.75
CA ALA A 554 16.56 9.92 11.94
C ALA A 554 16.45 10.66 10.59
N LEU A 555 15.38 10.43 9.82
CA LEU A 555 15.20 11.01 8.50
C LEU A 555 14.96 12.53 8.55
N ASN A 556 14.11 13.04 9.46
CA ASN A 556 13.94 14.48 9.64
C ASN A 556 15.21 15.17 10.17
N GLY A 557 16.04 14.47 10.94
CA GLY A 557 17.34 14.93 11.42
C GLY A 557 18.43 14.93 10.33
N LEU A 558 18.28 14.10 9.29
CA LEU A 558 19.03 14.22 8.04
C LEU A 558 18.49 15.37 7.18
N ASP A 559 17.17 15.59 7.11
CA ASP A 559 16.59 16.70 6.34
C ASP A 559 17.14 18.07 6.76
N SER A 560 17.34 18.30 8.06
CA SER A 560 17.97 19.52 8.59
C SER A 560 19.46 19.68 8.23
N CYS A 561 20.15 18.60 7.86
CA CYS A 561 21.52 18.67 7.35
C CYS A 561 21.56 18.89 5.83
N LEU A 562 20.60 18.31 5.10
CA LEU A 562 20.66 18.16 3.64
C LEU A 562 19.92 19.26 2.88
N TYR A 563 18.87 19.86 3.46
CA TYR A 563 18.01 20.83 2.78
C TYR A 563 18.11 22.22 3.40
N LYS A 564 18.85 23.09 2.71
CA LYS A 564 19.22 24.43 3.18
C LYS A 564 18.02 25.40 3.16
N SER A 565 16.98 25.11 2.38
CA SER A 565 15.73 25.89 2.31
C SER A 565 14.49 25.22 2.96
N CYS A 566 14.66 24.12 3.69
CA CYS A 566 13.55 23.33 4.25
C CYS A 566 13.59 23.27 5.78
N PRO A 567 12.63 23.84 6.52
CA PRO A 567 12.51 23.52 7.94
C PRO A 567 12.18 22.02 8.11
N PRO A 568 12.90 21.26 8.96
CA PRO A 568 12.59 19.87 9.24
C PRO A 568 11.23 19.73 9.94
N LEU A 569 10.54 18.60 9.74
CA LEU A 569 9.22 18.39 10.33
C LEU A 569 9.23 18.43 11.88
N LEU A 570 10.37 18.11 12.50
CA LEU A 570 10.59 18.24 13.96
C LEU A 570 10.44 19.69 14.46
N GLN A 571 10.92 20.68 13.72
CA GLN A 571 10.74 22.09 14.11
C GLN A 571 9.27 22.51 13.98
N CYS A 572 8.60 22.02 12.94
CA CYS A 572 7.17 22.28 12.73
C CYS A 572 6.30 21.64 13.83
N SER A 573 6.61 20.42 14.29
CA SER A 573 5.85 19.76 15.37
C SER A 573 6.03 20.38 16.76
N ASN A 574 7.03 21.25 16.92
CA ASN A 574 7.32 21.91 18.19
C ASN A 574 6.84 23.38 18.20
N PHE A 575 6.27 23.88 17.10
CA PHE A 575 5.76 25.24 17.00
C PHE A 575 4.33 25.35 17.55
N ASP A 576 4.00 26.46 18.18
CA ASP A 576 2.67 26.72 18.73
C ASP A 576 1.72 27.30 17.66
N LEU A 577 0.71 26.51 17.27
CA LEU A 577 -0.33 26.91 16.32
C LEU A 577 -1.34 27.92 16.89
N SER A 578 -1.31 28.27 18.19
CA SER A 578 -2.19 29.29 18.77
C SER A 578 -2.10 30.61 17.99
N LYS A 579 -0.87 31.00 17.62
CA LYS A 579 -0.49 32.29 17.00
C LYS A 579 -0.98 32.52 15.57
N ILE A 580 -1.42 31.46 14.86
CA ILE A 580 -1.90 31.57 13.48
C ILE A 580 -3.41 31.87 13.48
N THR A 581 -3.84 32.98 12.90
CA THR A 581 -5.25 33.38 12.79
C THR A 581 -5.94 32.77 11.57
N GLN A 582 -7.27 32.94 11.45
CA GLN A 582 -7.96 32.63 10.18
C GLN A 582 -7.54 33.59 9.05
N MET A 583 -7.13 34.83 9.38
CA MET A 583 -6.77 35.85 8.41
C MET A 583 -5.44 35.52 7.72
N ASP A 584 -4.45 35.04 8.47
CA ASP A 584 -3.17 34.54 7.94
C ASP A 584 -3.38 33.43 6.91
N ILE A 585 -4.34 32.53 7.16
CA ILE A 585 -4.68 31.44 6.25
C ILE A 585 -5.39 31.96 5.00
N LYS A 586 -6.32 32.91 5.11
CA LYS A 586 -6.96 33.53 3.94
C LYS A 586 -5.95 34.32 3.10
N GLU A 587 -4.98 34.99 3.71
CA GLU A 587 -3.87 35.61 2.99
C GLU A 587 -2.95 34.58 2.32
N PHE A 588 -2.59 33.50 3.01
CA PHE A 588 -1.76 32.45 2.46
C PHE A 588 -2.46 31.71 1.32
N GLN A 589 -3.76 31.42 1.44
CA GLN A 589 -4.62 30.87 0.38
C GLN A 589 -4.55 31.74 -0.88
N ARG A 590 -4.69 33.07 -0.74
CA ARG A 590 -4.61 34.03 -1.86
C ARG A 590 -3.24 34.05 -2.57
N LYS A 591 -2.17 33.74 -1.84
CA LYS A 591 -0.79 33.70 -2.37
C LYS A 591 -0.47 32.32 -2.99
N ALA A 592 -0.97 31.24 -2.39
CA ALA A 592 -0.65 29.86 -2.74
C ALA A 592 -1.59 29.24 -3.81
N ILE A 593 -2.89 29.55 -3.79
CA ILE A 593 -3.90 28.98 -4.68
C ILE A 593 -4.43 30.07 -5.62
N ASN A 594 -4.02 30.01 -6.90
CA ASN A 594 -4.58 30.81 -7.99
C ASN A 594 -4.52 30.03 -9.31
N TYR A 595 -5.32 30.40 -10.29
CA TYR A 595 -5.47 29.64 -11.55
C TYR A 595 -4.17 29.51 -12.37
N ARG A 596 -3.25 30.50 -12.34
CA ARG A 596 -1.94 30.44 -13.03
C ARG A 596 -0.93 29.52 -12.33
N ASN A 597 -1.23 29.18 -11.08
CA ASN A 597 -0.42 28.40 -10.16
C ASN A 597 -1.03 27.01 -9.88
N LEU A 598 -2.07 26.61 -10.60
CA LEU A 598 -2.68 25.27 -10.48
C LEU A 598 -2.36 24.41 -11.71
N VAL A 599 -2.23 23.10 -11.47
CA VAL A 599 -2.27 22.05 -12.50
C VAL A 599 -3.32 21.04 -12.10
N LEU A 600 -4.23 20.72 -13.01
CA LEU A 600 -5.20 19.64 -12.87
C LEU A 600 -4.78 18.48 -13.79
N SER A 601 -4.52 17.30 -13.22
CA SER A 601 -4.29 16.06 -13.95
C SER A 601 -5.45 15.08 -13.75
N ILE A 602 -5.98 14.53 -14.84
CA ILE A 602 -7.16 13.65 -14.82
C ILE A 602 -6.92 12.43 -15.73
N ILE A 603 -6.83 11.25 -15.14
CA ILE A 603 -6.41 10.03 -15.84
C ILE A 603 -7.53 9.01 -15.80
N GLY A 604 -8.02 8.60 -16.96
CA GLY A 604 -9.20 7.75 -17.04
C GLY A 604 -9.98 7.92 -18.34
N PRO A 605 -11.30 7.67 -18.31
CA PRO A 605 -12.06 7.55 -19.56
C PRO A 605 -12.80 8.86 -19.95
N PHE A 606 -12.28 9.67 -20.91
CA PHE A 606 -12.88 10.95 -21.41
C PHE A 606 -13.02 11.09 -22.96
N GLU A 607 -14.23 10.85 -23.50
CA GLU A 607 -14.46 10.31 -24.87
C GLU A 607 -13.95 11.18 -26.03
N ASP A 608 -13.91 12.50 -25.83
CA ASP A 608 -13.34 13.45 -26.77
C ASP A 608 -12.76 14.68 -26.04
N ILE A 609 -11.86 15.39 -26.71
CA ILE A 609 -11.35 16.72 -26.35
C ILE A 609 -12.49 17.72 -26.10
N ASN A 610 -13.59 17.65 -26.87
CA ASN A 610 -14.71 18.58 -26.71
C ASN A 610 -15.54 18.33 -25.44
N LEU A 611 -15.30 17.25 -24.68
CA LEU A 611 -15.92 17.10 -23.36
C LEU A 611 -15.44 18.18 -22.38
N PHE A 612 -14.29 18.83 -22.60
CA PHE A 612 -13.91 20.05 -21.87
C PHE A 612 -14.65 21.33 -22.31
N LYS A 613 -15.39 21.29 -23.44
CA LYS A 613 -16.33 22.35 -23.84
C LYS A 613 -17.72 22.11 -23.25
N GLU A 614 -18.19 20.86 -23.16
CA GLU A 614 -19.41 20.54 -22.39
C GLU A 614 -19.20 20.67 -20.87
N VAL A 615 -17.98 20.35 -20.40
CA VAL A 615 -17.48 20.66 -19.06
C VAL A 615 -16.78 22.04 -19.03
N SER A 616 -17.11 22.93 -19.96
CA SER A 616 -17.12 24.36 -19.63
C SER A 616 -18.37 24.57 -18.78
N PHE A 617 -18.30 24.37 -17.46
CA PHE A 617 -19.52 24.54 -16.66
C PHE A 617 -19.97 26.01 -16.84
N PRO A 618 -21.27 26.29 -17.04
CA PRO A 618 -21.77 27.67 -16.98
C PRO A 618 -21.47 28.36 -15.64
N GLN A 619 -21.19 27.55 -14.61
CA GLN A 619 -20.74 27.95 -13.28
C GLN A 619 -19.21 27.92 -13.09
N PHE A 620 -18.42 27.46 -14.08
CA PHE A 620 -16.96 27.28 -13.92
C PHE A 620 -16.23 28.61 -13.99
N ASP A 621 -16.59 29.47 -14.95
CA ASP A 621 -16.06 30.83 -15.02
C ASP A 621 -16.48 31.61 -13.77
N THR A 622 -17.72 31.46 -13.28
CA THR A 622 -18.19 32.08 -12.04
C THR A 622 -17.48 31.56 -10.78
N ILE A 623 -17.17 30.26 -10.68
CA ILE A 623 -16.33 29.71 -9.60
C ILE A 623 -14.88 30.19 -9.72
N CYS A 624 -14.38 30.40 -10.95
CA CYS A 624 -13.05 30.98 -11.20
C CYS A 624 -12.97 32.48 -10.91
N GLU A 625 -14.06 33.25 -11.06
CA GLU A 625 -14.14 34.66 -10.66
C GLU A 625 -13.93 34.85 -9.15
N HIS A 626 -14.36 33.88 -8.35
CA HIS A 626 -14.16 33.86 -6.90
C HIS A 626 -12.74 33.40 -6.48
N LEU A 627 -11.93 32.87 -7.40
CA LEU A 627 -10.52 32.54 -7.12
C LEU A 627 -9.63 33.79 -7.27
N PRO A 628 -8.72 34.04 -6.32
CA PRO A 628 -7.95 35.28 -6.29
C PRO A 628 -7.01 35.42 -7.49
N LYS A 629 -7.09 36.59 -8.15
CA LYS A 629 -6.20 36.97 -9.26
C LYS A 629 -4.80 37.26 -8.70
N GLY A 630 -3.80 36.48 -9.12
CA GLY A 630 -2.42 36.55 -8.61
C GLY A 630 -1.35 36.43 -9.71
N ASN A 631 -0.13 36.87 -9.38
CA ASN A 631 1.04 36.79 -10.25
C ASN A 631 1.95 35.62 -9.88
N ASN A 632 2.61 35.01 -10.88
CA ASN A 632 3.52 33.90 -10.68
C ASN A 632 4.89 34.41 -10.18
N ALA A 633 5.12 34.34 -8.87
CA ALA A 633 6.41 34.64 -8.27
C ALA A 633 7.47 33.60 -8.68
N LYS A 634 8.45 34.01 -9.51
CA LYS A 634 9.62 33.17 -9.85
C LYS A 634 10.61 33.18 -8.70
N PHE A 635 10.69 32.09 -7.93
CA PHE A 635 11.63 31.95 -6.82
C PHE A 635 12.99 31.37 -7.27
N LYS A 636 14.09 31.94 -6.77
CA LYS A 636 15.44 31.34 -6.80
C LYS A 636 15.91 31.13 -5.35
N SER A 637 16.56 30.00 -5.08
CA SER A 637 17.12 29.64 -3.77
C SER A 637 18.64 29.88 -3.72
N SER A 638 19.17 30.35 -2.59
CA SER A 638 20.61 30.59 -2.39
C SER A 638 21.02 30.50 -0.92
N ILE A 639 22.21 29.93 -0.64
CA ILE A 639 23.01 30.08 0.60
C ILE A 639 22.37 29.41 1.85
N GLN A 640 23.07 28.77 2.80
CA GLN A 640 24.43 28.18 2.92
C GLN A 640 24.32 26.90 3.81
N ALA A 641 25.41 26.18 4.08
CA ALA A 641 25.40 24.97 4.92
C ALA A 641 25.92 25.21 6.36
N GLN A 642 25.46 24.41 7.32
CA GLN A 642 26.10 24.23 8.64
C GLN A 642 26.12 22.73 8.99
N ASN A 643 27.29 22.22 9.40
CA ASN A 643 27.44 20.83 9.81
C ASN A 643 27.02 20.65 11.27
N GLN A 644 26.04 19.78 11.56
CA GLN A 644 25.68 19.39 12.93
C GLN A 644 25.47 17.88 13.07
N ASN A 645 26.55 17.19 13.45
CA ASN A 645 26.46 15.86 14.04
C ASN A 645 25.78 15.97 15.41
N GLN A 646 24.72 15.19 15.63
CA GLN A 646 24.03 15.10 16.91
C GLN A 646 23.57 13.66 17.13
N ASN A 647 23.96 13.09 18.27
CA ASN A 647 23.51 11.78 18.73
C ASN A 647 22.43 11.97 19.80
N THR A 648 21.23 11.42 19.59
CA THR A 648 20.16 11.45 20.60
C THR A 648 19.95 10.05 21.17
N ASN A 649 20.34 9.84 22.43
CA ASN A 649 20.08 8.60 23.14
C ASN A 649 18.57 8.51 23.50
N SER A 650 17.95 7.34 23.34
CA SER A 650 16.65 7.04 23.93
C SER A 650 16.67 5.67 24.60
N SER A 651 16.09 5.56 25.80
CA SER A 651 16.21 4.39 26.66
C SER A 651 15.03 3.42 26.51
N SER A 652 15.18 2.40 25.66
CA SER A 652 14.35 1.18 25.72
C SER A 652 15.00 0.01 24.97
N SER A 653 14.63 -1.22 25.32
CA SER A 653 15.06 -2.47 24.67
C SER A 653 14.40 -2.68 23.29
N SER A 654 14.76 -1.81 22.33
CA SER A 654 14.26 -1.82 20.96
C SER A 654 15.39 -1.66 19.95
N LEU A 655 15.12 -1.97 18.67
CA LEU A 655 16.06 -1.75 17.57
C LEU A 655 16.44 -0.26 17.48
N SER A 656 17.68 0.00 17.12
CA SER A 656 18.22 1.34 16.90
C SER A 656 18.31 1.63 15.40
N VAL A 657 18.16 2.89 15.01
CA VAL A 657 18.22 3.31 13.60
C VAL A 657 19.57 3.95 13.32
N VAL A 658 20.24 3.49 12.26
CA VAL A 658 21.43 4.12 11.68
C VAL A 658 21.05 4.70 10.32
N ALA A 659 21.29 6.00 10.11
CA ALA A 659 20.97 6.68 8.87
C ALA A 659 22.12 7.60 8.40
N LEU A 660 22.44 7.53 7.12
CA LEU A 660 23.44 8.34 6.42
C LEU A 660 22.72 9.22 5.39
N GLY A 661 23.18 10.46 5.24
CA GLY A 661 22.64 11.43 4.29
C GLY A 661 23.72 12.01 3.37
N TYR A 662 23.40 12.10 2.09
CA TYR A 662 24.23 12.65 1.02
C TYR A 662 23.44 13.71 0.24
N GLU A 663 24.13 14.71 -0.31
CA GLU A 663 23.53 15.53 -1.38
C GLU A 663 23.32 14.66 -2.63
N ALA A 664 22.32 15.00 -3.46
CA ALA A 664 22.04 14.29 -4.70
C ALA A 664 21.54 15.27 -5.78
N PRO A 665 21.48 14.87 -7.07
CA PRO A 665 21.12 15.79 -8.14
C PRO A 665 19.70 16.37 -7.98
N PRO A 666 19.54 17.69 -8.14
CA PRO A 666 18.24 18.31 -8.36
C PRO A 666 17.77 18.13 -9.81
N LEU A 667 16.46 18.31 -10.06
CA LEU A 667 15.87 18.18 -11.40
C LEU A 667 16.45 19.14 -12.44
N ASN A 668 16.93 20.32 -12.04
CA ASN A 668 17.58 21.25 -12.96
C ASN A 668 18.96 20.75 -13.45
N SER A 669 19.59 19.79 -12.75
CA SER A 669 20.79 19.08 -13.19
C SER A 669 20.37 17.82 -13.97
N ILE A 670 19.66 18.04 -15.08
CA ILE A 670 18.84 17.00 -15.72
C ILE A 670 19.64 15.76 -16.18
N LYS A 671 20.90 15.92 -16.61
CA LYS A 671 21.78 14.79 -16.97
C LYS A 671 22.19 13.97 -15.74
N ASP A 672 22.63 14.65 -14.69
CA ASP A 672 23.02 14.03 -13.42
C ASP A 672 21.82 13.32 -12.78
N TYR A 673 20.60 13.85 -12.90
CA TYR A 673 19.36 13.23 -12.43
C TYR A 673 19.13 11.85 -13.06
N TYR A 674 19.12 11.72 -14.40
CA TYR A 674 18.91 10.41 -15.06
C TYR A 674 20.05 9.44 -14.75
N ALA A 675 21.30 9.91 -14.71
CA ALA A 675 22.43 9.11 -14.28
C ALA A 675 22.30 8.64 -12.81
N PHE A 676 21.73 9.46 -11.92
CA PHE A 676 21.52 9.07 -10.52
C PHE A 676 20.36 8.09 -10.35
N LEU A 677 19.31 8.14 -11.20
CA LEU A 677 18.28 7.08 -11.24
C LEU A 677 18.88 5.72 -11.59
N VAL A 678 19.83 5.66 -12.53
CA VAL A 678 20.59 4.43 -12.87
C VAL A 678 21.54 4.05 -11.72
N LEU A 679 22.27 5.01 -11.15
CA LEU A 679 23.18 4.78 -10.02
C LEU A 679 22.43 4.25 -8.78
N GLN A 680 21.21 4.69 -8.53
CA GLN A 680 20.34 4.17 -7.47
C GLN A 680 20.03 2.67 -7.68
N GLN A 681 19.94 2.18 -8.92
CA GLN A 681 19.79 0.75 -9.18
C GLN A 681 21.08 -0.04 -8.90
N ILE A 682 22.26 0.58 -9.03
CA ILE A 682 23.56 -0.03 -8.67
C ILE A 682 23.72 -0.10 -7.14
N ILE A 683 23.28 0.95 -6.43
CA ILE A 683 23.38 1.06 -4.97
C ILE A 683 22.32 0.16 -4.31
N GLN A 684 22.71 -1.09 -4.03
CA GLN A 684 21.89 -2.08 -3.34
C GLN A 684 22.57 -2.60 -2.06
N PRO A 685 22.80 -1.77 -1.01
CA PRO A 685 23.55 -2.19 0.18
C PRO A 685 22.92 -3.38 0.91
N HIS A 686 21.61 -3.59 0.75
CA HIS A 686 20.89 -4.75 1.28
C HIS A 686 21.45 -6.09 0.74
N LYS A 687 21.92 -6.14 -0.51
CA LYS A 687 22.52 -7.35 -1.09
C LYS A 687 23.82 -7.78 -0.42
N VAL A 688 24.51 -6.85 0.25
CA VAL A 688 25.70 -7.16 1.05
C VAL A 688 25.29 -7.30 2.52
N LEU A 689 24.86 -6.20 3.14
CA LEU A 689 24.78 -6.09 4.61
C LEU A 689 23.64 -6.91 5.25
N ARG A 690 22.59 -7.26 4.48
CA ARG A 690 21.59 -8.26 4.88
C ARG A 690 21.99 -9.66 4.41
N ASN A 691 22.21 -9.86 3.10
CA ASN A 691 22.31 -11.22 2.55
C ASN A 691 23.63 -11.95 2.84
N THR A 692 24.74 -11.24 3.11
CA THR A 692 26.05 -11.84 3.44
C THR A 692 26.48 -11.63 4.89
N GLN A 693 26.07 -10.54 5.53
CA GLN A 693 26.48 -10.23 6.93
C GLN A 693 25.36 -10.30 7.98
N GLY A 694 24.09 -10.42 7.60
CA GLY A 694 22.97 -10.58 8.53
C GLY A 694 22.83 -9.46 9.57
N LEU A 695 23.29 -8.22 9.29
CA LEU A 695 23.35 -7.16 10.30
C LEU A 695 22.00 -6.51 10.61
N SER A 696 21.08 -6.54 9.63
CA SER A 696 19.79 -5.84 9.62
C SER A 696 18.75 -6.62 8.83
N TYR A 697 17.50 -6.61 9.30
CA TYR A 697 16.34 -7.10 8.54
C TYR A 697 15.73 -6.02 7.64
N PHE A 698 15.54 -4.81 8.20
CA PHE A 698 14.92 -3.68 7.53
C PHE A 698 15.98 -2.69 7.05
N PHE A 699 16.08 -2.56 5.73
CA PHE A 699 17.02 -1.67 5.05
C PHE A 699 16.32 -0.90 3.92
N ASN A 700 16.61 0.39 3.76
CA ASN A 700 15.99 1.19 2.70
C ASN A 700 16.87 2.36 2.22
N THR A 701 16.62 2.81 0.98
CA THR A 701 17.25 3.98 0.36
C THR A 701 16.17 4.94 -0.14
N ILE A 702 16.36 6.24 0.02
CA ILE A 702 15.43 7.28 -0.39
C ILE A 702 16.18 8.32 -1.22
N TYR A 703 15.81 8.46 -2.49
CA TYR A 703 16.20 9.60 -3.32
C TYR A 703 15.03 10.60 -3.35
N GLU A 704 15.28 11.82 -2.86
CA GLU A 704 14.34 12.93 -2.87
C GLU A 704 14.92 14.05 -3.74
N TYR A 705 14.21 14.44 -4.79
CA TYR A 705 14.62 15.48 -5.73
C TYR A 705 13.55 16.57 -5.85
N ASN A 706 14.01 17.82 -5.87
CA ASN A 706 13.24 19.05 -6.09
C ASN A 706 13.81 19.79 -7.31
N ILE A 707 13.26 20.97 -7.64
CA ILE A 707 13.77 21.77 -8.77
C ILE A 707 15.25 22.16 -8.57
N CYS A 708 15.64 22.57 -7.35
CA CYS A 708 16.94 23.16 -7.04
C CYS A 708 17.75 22.42 -5.96
N GLU A 709 17.16 21.45 -5.27
CA GLU A 709 17.80 20.67 -4.19
C GLU A 709 17.55 19.18 -4.43
N GLY A 710 18.47 18.32 -4.01
CA GLY A 710 18.28 16.87 -4.00
C GLY A 710 19.08 16.22 -2.86
N SER A 711 18.58 15.11 -2.33
CA SER A 711 19.29 14.32 -1.33
C SER A 711 19.10 12.83 -1.50
N PHE A 712 20.10 12.06 -1.10
CA PHE A 712 20.03 10.61 -1.01
C PHE A 712 20.24 10.18 0.46
N LYS A 713 19.29 9.41 1.00
CA LYS A 713 19.29 8.95 2.39
C LYS A 713 19.36 7.43 2.40
N ILE A 714 20.25 6.88 3.22
CA ILE A 714 20.46 5.43 3.38
C ILE A 714 20.21 5.08 4.84
N TYR A 715 19.34 4.12 5.16
CA TYR A 715 19.08 3.78 6.57
C TYR A 715 18.74 2.31 6.83
N ALA A 716 19.06 1.87 8.06
CA ALA A 716 18.91 0.50 8.53
C ALA A 716 18.36 0.47 9.98
N GLU A 717 17.53 -0.51 10.31
CA GLU A 717 17.25 -0.88 11.71
C GLU A 717 18.16 -2.01 12.16
N VAL A 718 18.83 -1.85 13.30
CA VAL A 718 19.85 -2.78 13.80
C VAL A 718 19.71 -3.04 15.30
N LEU A 719 20.22 -4.20 15.73
CA LEU A 719 20.47 -4.46 17.16
C LEU A 719 21.50 -3.44 17.69
N PRO A 720 21.37 -2.92 18.93
CA PRO A 720 22.30 -1.93 19.46
C PRO A 720 23.79 -2.33 19.39
N LYS A 721 24.10 -3.62 19.56
CA LYS A 721 25.47 -4.16 19.42
C LYS A 721 26.04 -4.12 17.99
N ASN A 722 25.20 -3.96 16.97
CA ASN A 722 25.58 -3.94 15.56
C ASN A 722 25.71 -2.51 14.99
N ILE A 723 25.43 -1.45 15.78
CA ILE A 723 25.38 -0.05 15.30
C ILE A 723 26.65 0.35 14.55
N GLU A 724 27.82 0.20 15.18
CA GLU A 724 29.10 0.65 14.61
C GLU A 724 29.50 -0.19 13.39
N LYS A 725 29.32 -1.52 13.45
CA LYS A 725 29.59 -2.42 12.31
C LYS A 725 28.68 -2.10 11.11
N CYS A 726 27.41 -1.76 11.34
CA CYS A 726 26.49 -1.36 10.27
C CYS A 726 26.83 0.03 9.71
N LYS A 727 27.18 1.00 10.58
CA LYS A 727 27.60 2.35 10.17
C LYS A 727 28.82 2.30 9.27
N LEU A 728 29.89 1.62 9.71
CA LEU A 728 31.11 1.44 8.91
C LEU A 728 30.82 0.65 7.64
N GLY A 729 30.11 -0.48 7.72
CA GLY A 729 29.73 -1.28 6.56
C GLY A 729 28.92 -0.52 5.50
N LEU A 730 28.16 0.52 5.88
CA LEU A 730 27.45 1.39 4.94
C LEU A 730 28.33 2.47 4.31
N ILE A 731 29.33 2.98 5.03
CA ILE A 731 30.33 3.92 4.50
C ILE A 731 31.22 3.19 3.49
N ASN A 732 31.88 2.12 3.94
CA ASN A 732 32.70 1.21 3.13
C ASN A 732 31.99 0.77 1.84
N TYR A 733 30.73 0.32 1.92
CA TYR A 733 29.98 -0.13 0.74
C TYR A 733 29.81 0.96 -0.32
N ILE A 734 29.68 2.23 0.06
CA ILE A 734 29.58 3.35 -0.89
C ILE A 734 30.96 3.75 -1.41
N GLU A 735 31.99 3.74 -0.57
CA GLU A 735 33.38 4.04 -0.96
C GLU A 735 33.91 3.00 -1.97
N GLU A 736 33.83 1.71 -1.63
CA GLU A 736 34.32 0.54 -2.38
C GLU A 736 33.55 0.29 -3.71
N LEU A 737 32.45 1.01 -3.96
CA LEU A 737 31.61 0.86 -5.16
C LEU A 737 32.33 1.32 -6.46
N ASP A 738 33.20 0.46 -7.02
CA ASP A 738 33.96 0.73 -8.26
C ASP A 738 33.13 0.47 -9.53
N ILE A 739 32.47 1.53 -9.99
CA ILE A 739 31.72 1.59 -11.25
C ILE A 739 32.63 1.42 -12.49
N ALA A 740 33.93 1.76 -12.39
CA ALA A 740 34.83 1.82 -13.55
C ALA A 740 35.38 0.44 -13.95
N ARG A 741 35.69 -0.44 -12.98
CA ARG A 741 36.19 -1.80 -13.26
C ARG A 741 35.10 -2.86 -13.36
N GLY A 742 34.06 -2.80 -12.52
CA GLY A 742 33.13 -3.92 -12.36
C GLY A 742 31.97 -4.00 -13.38
N TYR A 743 31.64 -2.92 -14.10
CA TYR A 743 30.25 -2.71 -14.50
C TYR A 743 29.95 -2.57 -16.01
N LYS A 744 30.91 -2.59 -16.95
CA LYS A 744 30.65 -2.29 -18.38
C LYS A 744 29.44 -3.02 -18.97
N ASP A 745 29.41 -4.35 -18.91
CA ASP A 745 28.32 -5.17 -19.47
C ASP A 745 27.03 -5.13 -18.63
N SER A 746 27.11 -4.56 -17.42
CA SER A 746 25.99 -4.42 -16.49
C SER A 746 25.36 -3.03 -16.45
N ILE A 747 26.00 -1.99 -17.00
CA ILE A 747 25.40 -0.64 -17.04
C ILE A 747 24.09 -0.66 -17.84
N GLU A 748 24.06 -1.40 -18.95
CA GLU A 748 22.83 -1.58 -19.72
C GLU A 748 21.74 -2.33 -18.93
N TYR A 749 22.14 -3.32 -18.14
CA TYR A 749 21.26 -4.00 -17.19
C TYR A 749 20.68 -3.04 -16.14
N TYR A 750 21.49 -2.18 -15.51
CA TYR A 750 21.02 -1.20 -14.52
C TYR A 750 20.16 -0.08 -15.12
N LYS A 751 20.38 0.29 -16.39
CA LYS A 751 19.45 1.15 -17.15
C LYS A 751 18.09 0.48 -17.36
N ASN A 752 18.09 -0.79 -17.77
CA ASN A 752 16.85 -1.55 -17.95
C ASN A 752 16.09 -1.65 -16.61
N LEU A 753 16.77 -1.88 -15.48
CA LEU A 753 16.17 -1.80 -14.13
C LEU A 753 15.58 -0.40 -13.82
N ALA A 754 16.28 0.68 -14.15
CA ALA A 754 15.80 2.04 -13.90
C ALA A 754 14.54 2.36 -14.72
N ILE A 755 14.47 1.87 -15.96
CA ILE A 755 13.28 1.96 -16.83
C ILE A 755 12.11 1.19 -16.22
N GLN A 756 12.27 -0.09 -15.88
CA GLN A 756 11.20 -0.94 -15.33
C GLN A 756 10.69 -0.43 -13.98
N SER A 757 11.59 -0.08 -13.05
CA SER A 757 11.21 0.51 -11.76
C SER A 757 10.42 1.81 -11.92
N TYR A 758 10.62 2.53 -13.02
CA TYR A 758 9.84 3.74 -13.33
C TYR A 758 8.52 3.44 -14.05
N ILE A 759 8.48 2.47 -14.98
CA ILE A 759 7.24 2.00 -15.61
C ILE A 759 6.28 1.48 -14.54
N ARG A 760 6.75 0.63 -13.62
CA ARG A 760 5.94 0.05 -12.54
C ARG A 760 5.47 1.10 -11.52
N TYR A 761 6.31 2.10 -11.21
CA TYR A 761 5.86 3.28 -10.45
C TYR A 761 4.73 4.02 -11.17
N MET A 762 4.81 4.07 -12.50
CA MET A 762 3.85 4.66 -13.42
C MET A 762 2.80 3.68 -13.97
N GLU A 763 2.50 2.54 -13.34
CA GLU A 763 1.30 1.75 -13.68
C GLU A 763 0.05 2.47 -13.15
N ASN A 764 0.03 2.65 -11.83
CA ASN A 764 -1.08 3.11 -11.02
C ASN A 764 -1.54 4.51 -11.44
N ARG A 765 -2.76 4.62 -12.00
CA ARG A 765 -3.36 5.88 -12.52
C ARG A 765 -3.23 7.06 -11.55
N LEU A 766 -3.29 6.80 -10.25
CA LEU A 766 -3.22 7.85 -9.23
C LEU A 766 -1.81 8.42 -9.07
N ILE A 767 -0.78 7.57 -9.20
CA ILE A 767 0.61 8.02 -9.24
C ILE A 767 0.85 8.75 -10.55
N ARG A 768 0.43 8.21 -11.70
CA ARG A 768 0.53 8.90 -13.00
C ARG A 768 -0.07 10.31 -12.95
N ALA A 769 -1.24 10.48 -12.33
CA ALA A 769 -1.90 11.78 -12.22
C ALA A 769 -1.09 12.77 -11.37
N LYS A 770 -0.55 12.30 -10.25
CA LYS A 770 0.34 13.08 -9.40
C LYS A 770 1.62 13.48 -10.12
N GLU A 771 2.25 12.55 -10.85
CA GLU A 771 3.49 12.81 -11.57
C GLU A 771 3.28 13.74 -12.76
N TYR A 772 2.23 13.57 -13.56
CA TYR A 772 1.91 14.52 -14.64
C TYR A 772 1.63 15.93 -14.10
N ALA A 773 0.91 16.04 -12.96
CA ALA A 773 0.73 17.31 -12.28
C ALA A 773 2.06 17.89 -11.75
N TYR A 774 2.97 17.04 -11.24
CA TYR A 774 4.30 17.43 -10.77
C TYR A 774 5.19 17.92 -11.91
N TRP A 775 5.34 17.15 -12.98
CA TRP A 775 6.17 17.51 -14.14
C TRP A 775 5.74 18.86 -14.77
N GLU A 776 4.44 19.04 -14.98
CA GLU A 776 3.91 20.32 -15.47
C GLU A 776 4.00 21.46 -14.43
N SER A 777 4.04 21.15 -13.12
CA SER A 777 4.30 22.16 -12.08
C SER A 777 5.74 22.69 -12.13
N VAL A 778 6.72 21.81 -12.38
CA VAL A 778 8.15 22.17 -12.45
C VAL A 778 8.59 22.64 -13.85
N GLY A 779 7.70 22.55 -14.85
CA GLY A 779 7.95 23.01 -16.22
C GLY A 779 8.68 22.02 -17.11
N ILE A 780 8.74 20.74 -16.73
CA ILE A 780 9.34 19.66 -17.51
C ILE A 780 8.21 18.95 -18.26
N HIS A 781 8.28 18.87 -19.59
CA HIS A 781 7.32 18.07 -20.34
C HIS A 781 7.69 16.59 -20.27
N TYR A 782 6.74 15.79 -19.76
CA TYR A 782 6.91 14.37 -19.56
C TYR A 782 6.43 13.57 -20.77
N ASP A 783 7.23 12.58 -21.15
CA ASP A 783 6.99 11.62 -22.23
C ASP A 783 7.76 10.35 -21.85
N LEU A 784 7.08 9.20 -21.81
CA LEU A 784 7.68 7.93 -21.39
C LEU A 784 8.79 7.48 -22.36
N ASN A 785 8.64 7.77 -23.65
CA ASN A 785 9.67 7.44 -24.65
C ASN A 785 10.93 8.27 -24.39
N LYS A 786 10.79 9.58 -24.14
CA LYS A 786 11.91 10.47 -23.80
C LYS A 786 12.56 10.13 -22.46
N PHE A 787 11.81 9.58 -21.51
CA PHE A 787 12.40 9.03 -20.28
C PHE A 787 13.29 7.82 -20.60
N ILE A 788 12.79 6.87 -21.40
CA ILE A 788 13.51 5.66 -21.82
C ILE A 788 14.77 6.02 -22.63
N GLU A 789 14.68 6.97 -23.56
CA GLU A 789 15.81 7.51 -24.33
C GLU A 789 16.90 8.07 -23.41
N ARG A 790 16.54 8.97 -22.49
CA ARG A 790 17.52 9.63 -21.59
C ARG A 790 18.16 8.69 -20.57
N ILE A 791 17.48 7.61 -20.17
CA ILE A 791 18.12 6.53 -19.39
C ILE A 791 19.10 5.74 -20.27
N LYS A 792 18.76 5.48 -21.55
CA LYS A 792 19.68 4.83 -22.52
C LYS A 792 20.92 5.67 -22.82
N GLU A 793 20.83 7.00 -22.81
CA GLU A 793 21.96 7.93 -22.99
C GLU A 793 23.02 7.87 -21.87
N VAL A 794 22.70 7.37 -20.67
CA VAL A 794 23.63 7.36 -19.52
C VAL A 794 24.85 6.48 -19.81
N ASP A 795 26.06 7.02 -19.68
CA ASP A 795 27.31 6.28 -19.85
C ASP A 795 28.07 6.04 -18.53
N GLY A 796 29.04 5.11 -18.57
CA GLY A 796 29.86 4.77 -17.40
C GLY A 796 30.71 5.94 -16.87
N LYS A 797 31.14 6.86 -17.74
CA LYS A 797 31.89 8.06 -17.32
C LYS A 797 31.00 9.00 -16.51
N THR A 798 29.75 9.19 -16.96
CA THR A 798 28.73 9.98 -16.26
C THR A 798 28.39 9.36 -14.90
N LEU A 799 28.24 8.04 -14.82
CA LEU A 799 28.00 7.34 -13.54
C LEU A 799 29.17 7.52 -12.55
N VAL A 800 30.42 7.40 -13.01
CA VAL A 800 31.62 7.66 -12.19
C VAL A 800 31.69 9.13 -11.74
N TYR A 801 31.39 10.08 -12.63
CA TYR A 801 31.30 11.51 -12.29
C TYR A 801 30.24 11.79 -11.22
N VAL A 802 29.02 11.29 -11.42
CA VAL A 802 27.89 11.48 -10.49
C VAL A 802 28.17 10.84 -9.13
N LYS A 803 28.76 9.63 -9.07
CA LYS A 803 29.20 9.04 -7.79
C LYS A 803 30.22 9.95 -7.10
N ARG A 804 31.29 10.36 -7.79
CA ARG A 804 32.35 11.20 -7.20
C ARG A 804 31.86 12.58 -6.73
N LYS A 805 30.83 13.12 -7.39
CA LYS A 805 30.24 14.43 -7.11
C LYS A 805 29.27 14.43 -5.93
N TYR A 806 28.47 13.38 -5.76
CA TYR A 806 27.36 13.34 -4.80
C TYR A 806 27.55 12.32 -3.66
N LEU A 807 28.27 11.23 -3.90
CA LEU A 807 28.41 10.08 -3.00
C LEU A 807 29.88 9.83 -2.60
N ARG A 808 30.61 10.92 -2.31
CA ARG A 808 31.98 10.85 -1.80
C ARG A 808 32.02 10.47 -0.32
N GLU A 809 31.39 11.29 0.51
CA GLU A 809 31.33 11.14 1.98
C GLU A 809 29.92 11.53 2.45
N PRO A 810 29.38 10.93 3.54
CA PRO A 810 28.07 11.29 4.06
C PRO A 810 28.12 12.68 4.72
N VAL A 811 27.36 13.62 4.15
CA VAL A 811 27.20 15.01 4.64
C VAL A 811 26.70 15.04 6.09
N CYS A 812 25.94 14.03 6.51
CA CYS A 812 25.38 13.95 7.85
C CYS A 812 25.04 12.49 8.21
N ILE A 813 25.33 12.09 9.46
CA ILE A 813 24.99 10.77 10.01
C ILE A 813 24.11 10.98 11.25
N LYS A 814 23.06 10.17 11.39
CA LYS A 814 22.18 10.16 12.57
C LYS A 814 22.01 8.74 13.09
N VAL A 815 22.26 8.57 14.38
CA VAL A 815 22.01 7.32 15.11
C VAL A 815 20.97 7.60 16.20
N ILE A 816 19.82 6.93 16.10
CA ILE A 816 18.75 7.00 17.09
C ILE A 816 18.74 5.69 17.86
N LYS A 817 19.25 5.72 19.10
CA LYS A 817 19.34 4.52 19.94
C LYS A 817 17.97 4.02 20.38
#